data_AF-A0A9R0YHK2-F1
#
_entry.id   AF-A0A9R0YHK2-F1
#
_cell.length_a   1.000
_cell.length_b   1.000
_cell.length_c   1.000
_cell.angle_alpha   90.00
_cell.angle_beta   90.00
_cell.angle_gamma   90.00
#
_symmetry.space_group_name_H-M   'P 1'
#
loop_
_entity.id
_entity.type
_entity.pdbx_description
1 polymer ?
#
loop_
_entity_poly.entity_id
_entity_poly.type
_entity_poly.pdbx_seq_one_letter_code
_entity_poly.pdbx_strand_id
1 'polypeptide(L)'
;MAMIAFIALTIFWNNNMHRDSLTDGGLYLGVLFFFVGETMFSNLGDLGGTIMKLPLFFKERDVFYPAWVYTLPTWILKIPITLIEITILVSMTYYAVGFDPNIGRFFKQYFLLLALSQMSSSLFRLIAGVTRNMFAANIFGTFTMLLLLLLGGFLLSSENFNKFWMLGYWISPLMYAQTAISTNEFTSHRWSKALPGSTESLGTSILQSRGIFVEAKWYWIGLGVLIGYTIIFNGLYTAAFTYFKAYGRGFSSLTNKALDKKIGKLSRDAPSKRSHQKRVMNELESPTNNGRVSLPFVPLSLTFDNIRYSVDMPKENKARGETKDSLEILKGVSGCFRPGVLTALMGISGAGKTTLMDVLAGRITGGYREGTITISGYQKKQETFCRIFGYCEQSDIHSPHLTVLESLLFSAWLRLPSEIDSLTRRIFVEDVLELLELTSLQGAQVGHPGGYGLSSEQRKRLTIAVELVANPSIIFMDEPTSGLDARAAAIVMRTVRNLVDTGKTVACTIHQPSIDIFETFDELFLLNRGGEEIYVGPLGEQSLNMITYFEGIGVNRIQEGYNPATWMLEVTSTVQEQMLGINLSVIFKQSELYQKNKALIKELSMPPPSSTDLHFPDKYSQSLVKQFLICLWKQNLSYWRNIHYTGSRYCITIIIALLFGTVFWDLGMKRWVFQLSPDCYLFLYCGLHIVNFSTP
;
A
#
# COMPACT_ATOMS: atom_id res chain seq x y z
N MET A 1 25.97 -8.66 2.76
CA MET A 1 27.01 -7.71 3.22
C MET A 1 28.03 -8.33 4.17
N ALA A 2 27.74 -8.60 5.44
CA ALA A 2 28.75 -9.14 6.39
C ALA A 2 29.47 -10.41 5.87
N MET A 3 28.71 -11.33 5.28
CA MET A 3 29.22 -12.57 4.69
C MET A 3 30.16 -12.31 3.50
N ILE A 4 29.81 -11.38 2.60
CA ILE A 4 30.66 -10.98 1.46
C ILE A 4 31.92 -10.27 1.95
N ALA A 5 31.81 -9.44 2.98
CA ALA A 5 32.95 -8.81 3.63
C ALA A 5 33.89 -9.86 4.24
N PHE A 6 33.35 -10.92 4.83
CA PHE A 6 34.11 -12.07 5.33
C PHE A 6 34.81 -12.85 4.20
N ILE A 7 34.14 -13.11 3.08
CA ILE A 7 34.77 -13.77 1.92
C ILE A 7 35.90 -12.91 1.35
N ALA A 8 35.64 -11.62 1.13
CA ALA A 8 36.66 -10.68 0.66
C ALA A 8 37.84 -10.62 1.64
N LEU A 9 37.57 -10.58 2.95
CA LEU A 9 38.59 -10.70 3.99
C LEU A 9 39.41 -11.97 3.79
N THR A 10 38.80 -13.15 3.63
CA THR A 10 39.54 -14.42 3.45
C THR A 10 40.34 -14.51 2.15
N ILE A 11 39.86 -13.91 1.05
CA ILE A 11 40.56 -13.93 -0.25
C ILE A 11 41.83 -13.08 -0.19
N PHE A 12 41.78 -11.95 0.51
CA PHE A 12 42.89 -11.01 0.59
C PHE A 12 43.73 -11.17 1.86
N TRP A 13 43.29 -11.97 2.83
CA TRP A 13 44.05 -12.29 4.04
C TRP A 13 45.39 -12.96 3.66
N ASN A 14 46.50 -12.35 4.07
CA ASN A 14 47.88 -12.78 3.76
C ASN A 14 48.35 -12.65 2.29
N ASN A 15 47.54 -12.09 1.38
CA ASN A 15 47.98 -11.84 0.01
C ASN A 15 48.67 -10.47 -0.09
N ASN A 16 50.01 -10.47 -0.16
CA ASN A 16 50.78 -9.26 -0.49
C ASN A 16 50.58 -8.93 -1.98
N MET A 17 49.53 -8.18 -2.30
CA MET A 17 49.37 -7.58 -3.62
C MET A 17 50.50 -6.57 -3.87
N HIS A 18 51.24 -6.79 -4.97
CA HIS A 18 52.34 -5.91 -5.36
C HIS A 18 51.81 -4.58 -5.90
N ARG A 19 52.66 -3.55 -5.99
CA ARG A 19 52.28 -2.21 -6.50
C ARG A 19 53.31 -1.66 -7.47
N ASP A 20 53.92 -2.54 -8.24
CA ASP A 20 55.07 -2.19 -9.06
C ASP A 20 54.70 -2.11 -10.55
N SER A 21 53.48 -2.50 -10.92
CA SER A 21 53.02 -2.53 -12.31
C SER A 21 51.63 -1.92 -12.52
N LEU A 22 51.34 -1.50 -13.75
CA LEU A 22 50.00 -1.09 -14.20
C LEU A 22 48.96 -2.23 -14.06
N THR A 23 49.41 -3.48 -14.23
CA THR A 23 48.58 -4.68 -14.03
C THR A 23 48.14 -4.85 -12.58
N ASP A 24 49.02 -4.58 -11.62
CA ASP A 24 48.67 -4.62 -10.20
C ASP A 24 47.65 -3.51 -9.85
N GLY A 25 47.85 -2.31 -10.41
CA GLY A 25 46.89 -1.21 -10.28
C GLY A 25 45.49 -1.56 -10.79
N GLY A 26 45.41 -2.30 -11.89
CA GLY A 26 44.15 -2.82 -12.43
C GLY A 26 43.41 -3.75 -11.47
N LEU A 27 44.12 -4.58 -10.69
CA LEU A 27 43.53 -5.46 -9.68
C LEU A 27 42.89 -4.65 -8.55
N TYR A 28 43.60 -3.65 -7.99
CA TYR A 28 43.06 -2.76 -6.97
C TYR A 28 41.82 -2.00 -7.47
N LEU A 29 41.86 -1.50 -8.71
CA LEU A 29 40.72 -0.81 -9.32
C LEU A 29 39.50 -1.75 -9.48
N GLY A 30 39.73 -3.03 -9.83
CA GLY A 30 38.69 -4.05 -9.91
C GLY A 30 38.04 -4.35 -8.55
N VAL A 31 38.83 -4.40 -7.47
CA VAL A 31 38.30 -4.58 -6.10
C VAL A 31 37.45 -3.38 -5.67
N LEU A 32 37.88 -2.16 -6.00
CA LEU A 32 37.09 -0.95 -5.73
C LEU A 32 35.77 -0.94 -6.49
N PHE A 33 35.79 -1.30 -7.78
CA PHE A 33 34.58 -1.46 -8.59
C PHE A 33 33.63 -2.51 -8.02
N PHE A 34 34.17 -3.64 -7.55
CA PHE A 34 33.36 -4.68 -6.90
C PHE A 34 32.64 -4.15 -5.65
N PHE A 35 33.33 -3.41 -4.76
CA PHE A 35 32.67 -2.83 -3.58
C PHE A 35 31.60 -1.80 -3.93
N VAL A 36 31.83 -0.99 -4.97
CA VAL A 36 30.83 -0.04 -5.50
C VAL A 36 29.61 -0.78 -6.04
N GLY A 37 29.81 -1.77 -6.91
CA GLY A 37 28.74 -2.58 -7.51
C GLY A 37 27.91 -3.34 -6.47
N GLU A 38 28.57 -4.01 -5.53
CA GLU A 38 27.90 -4.77 -4.47
C GLU A 38 27.09 -3.88 -3.52
N THR A 39 27.64 -2.71 -3.16
CA THR A 39 26.92 -1.72 -2.34
C THR A 39 25.64 -1.24 -3.02
N MET A 40 25.70 -1.02 -4.33
CA MET A 40 24.52 -0.68 -5.10
C MET A 40 23.52 -1.85 -5.15
N PHE A 41 23.98 -3.06 -5.48
CA PHE A 41 23.14 -4.25 -5.66
C PHE A 41 22.35 -4.64 -4.41
N SER A 42 22.98 -4.60 -3.23
CA SER A 42 22.35 -5.00 -1.96
C SER A 42 21.05 -4.26 -1.63
N ASN A 43 20.83 -3.09 -2.26
CA ASN A 43 19.65 -2.27 -2.10
C ASN A 43 18.52 -2.57 -3.09
N LEU A 44 18.72 -3.45 -4.09
CA LEU A 44 17.69 -3.87 -5.04
C LEU A 44 16.45 -4.50 -4.35
N GLY A 45 16.67 -5.16 -3.21
CA GLY A 45 15.60 -5.76 -2.40
C GLY A 45 14.58 -4.76 -1.84
N ASP A 46 14.87 -3.46 -1.85
CA ASP A 46 13.92 -2.41 -1.45
C ASP A 46 12.77 -2.25 -2.46
N LEU A 47 12.92 -2.74 -3.70
CA LEU A 47 11.85 -2.77 -4.72
C LEU A 47 10.64 -3.56 -4.21
N GLY A 48 10.87 -4.84 -3.88
CA GLY A 48 9.81 -5.75 -3.47
C GLY A 48 9.15 -5.33 -2.17
N GLY A 49 9.96 -4.88 -1.20
CA GLY A 49 9.46 -4.40 0.09
C GLY A 49 8.58 -3.15 -0.01
N THR A 50 8.86 -2.27 -0.99
CA THR A 50 8.02 -1.09 -1.24
C THR A 50 6.70 -1.47 -1.91
N ILE A 51 6.73 -2.35 -2.89
CA ILE A 51 5.55 -2.72 -3.68
C ILE A 51 4.52 -3.47 -2.84
N MET A 52 4.96 -4.37 -1.97
CA MET A 52 4.07 -5.10 -1.06
C MET A 52 3.27 -4.18 -0.14
N LYS A 53 3.79 -2.98 0.16
CA LYS A 53 3.13 -2.01 1.06
C LYS A 53 2.24 -1.01 0.32
N LEU A 54 2.28 -0.95 -1.01
CA LEU A 54 1.52 0.02 -1.81
C LEU A 54 0.01 -0.01 -1.58
N PRO A 55 -0.67 -1.18 -1.54
CA PRO A 55 -2.13 -1.20 -1.37
C PRO A 55 -2.56 -0.60 -0.03
N LEU A 56 -1.84 -0.94 1.04
CA LEU A 56 -2.07 -0.39 2.36
C LEU A 56 -1.80 1.12 2.38
N PHE A 57 -0.71 1.57 1.76
CA PHE A 57 -0.38 2.99 1.68
C PHE A 57 -1.49 3.79 0.99
N PHE A 58 -2.01 3.33 -0.16
CA PHE A 58 -3.06 4.09 -0.87
C PHE A 58 -4.37 4.14 -0.08
N LYS A 59 -4.73 3.05 0.61
CA LYS A 59 -5.87 3.04 1.52
C LYS A 59 -5.69 4.07 2.66
N GLU A 60 -4.51 4.11 3.26
CA GLU A 60 -4.24 5.00 4.40
C GLU A 60 -4.02 6.46 3.98
N ARG A 61 -3.41 6.73 2.83
CA ARG A 61 -3.14 8.09 2.35
C ARG A 61 -4.42 8.89 2.12
N ASP A 62 -5.45 8.27 1.56
CA ASP A 62 -6.68 8.97 1.18
C ASP A 62 -7.49 9.44 2.42
N VAL A 63 -7.20 8.89 3.63
CA VAL A 63 -7.98 9.15 4.86
C VAL A 63 -7.12 9.63 6.05
N PHE A 64 -5.89 9.15 6.21
CA PHE A 64 -5.14 9.28 7.47
C PHE A 64 -4.05 10.36 7.44
N TYR A 65 -3.17 10.38 6.41
CA TYR A 65 -1.97 11.22 6.41
C TYR A 65 -1.47 11.53 4.98
N PRO A 66 -0.68 12.61 4.77
CA PRO A 66 -0.09 12.94 3.47
C PRO A 66 1.08 12.00 3.11
N ALA A 67 1.40 11.89 1.82
CA ALA A 67 2.38 10.90 1.32
C ALA A 67 3.76 10.97 2.00
N TRP A 68 4.26 12.18 2.28
CA TRP A 68 5.59 12.37 2.86
C TRP A 68 5.72 11.82 4.30
N VAL A 69 4.62 11.79 5.06
CA VAL A 69 4.55 11.23 6.41
C VAL A 69 4.81 9.72 6.40
N TYR A 70 4.63 9.07 5.25
CA TYR A 70 4.98 7.66 5.07
C TYR A 70 6.35 7.44 4.42
N THR A 71 6.73 8.26 3.42
CA THR A 71 7.97 8.08 2.66
C THR A 71 9.22 8.49 3.42
N LEU A 72 9.17 9.50 4.29
CA LEU A 72 10.33 9.90 5.09
C LEU A 72 10.68 8.88 6.20
N PRO A 73 9.73 8.31 6.97
CA PRO A 73 10.06 7.25 7.92
C PRO A 73 10.73 6.05 7.28
N THR A 74 10.30 5.62 6.08
CA THR A 74 10.93 4.47 5.40
C THR A 74 12.37 4.77 5.00
N TRP A 75 12.70 6.02 4.67
CA TRP A 75 14.07 6.48 4.45
C TRP A 75 14.88 6.52 5.75
N ILE A 76 14.37 7.16 6.79
CA ILE A 76 15.08 7.34 8.06
C ILE A 76 15.34 5.99 8.75
N LEU A 77 14.39 5.06 8.75
CA LEU A 77 14.58 3.71 9.31
C LEU A 77 15.69 2.91 8.63
N LYS A 78 16.03 3.26 7.38
CA LYS A 78 17.09 2.58 6.62
C LYS A 78 18.49 3.08 7.00
N ILE A 79 18.63 4.32 7.47
CA ILE A 79 19.94 4.93 7.78
C ILE A 79 20.73 4.10 8.81
N PRO A 80 20.18 3.73 9.99
CA PRO A 80 20.90 2.91 10.96
C PRO A 80 21.32 1.55 10.40
N ILE A 81 20.46 0.92 9.59
CA ILE A 81 20.74 -0.37 8.96
C ILE A 81 21.94 -0.25 8.01
N THR A 82 21.94 0.79 7.16
CA THR A 82 23.06 1.02 6.23
C THR A 82 24.36 1.39 6.93
N LEU A 83 24.31 2.12 8.04
CA LEU A 83 25.48 2.44 8.85
C LEU A 83 26.16 1.14 9.32
N ILE A 84 25.38 0.19 9.85
CA ILE A 84 25.89 -1.11 10.30
C ILE A 84 26.43 -1.92 9.10
N GLU A 85 25.68 -1.99 8.00
CA GLU A 85 26.08 -2.75 6.81
C GLU A 85 27.42 -2.27 6.23
N ILE A 86 27.60 -0.96 6.06
CA ILE A 86 28.84 -0.37 5.53
C ILE A 86 29.98 -0.43 6.54
N THR A 87 29.69 -0.28 7.84
CA THR A 87 30.72 -0.41 8.88
C THR A 87 31.35 -1.80 8.82
N ILE A 88 30.53 -2.85 8.77
CA ILE A 88 31.02 -4.23 8.68
C ILE A 88 31.82 -4.44 7.39
N LEU A 89 31.32 -3.94 6.25
CA LEU A 89 32.01 -4.10 4.97
C LEU A 89 33.40 -3.46 5.01
N VAL A 90 33.48 -2.18 5.35
CA VAL A 90 34.74 -1.42 5.27
C VAL A 90 35.71 -1.85 6.37
N SER A 91 35.25 -2.11 7.59
CA SER A 91 36.14 -2.53 8.69
C SER A 91 36.81 -3.88 8.41
N MET A 92 36.10 -4.80 7.77
CA MET A 92 36.63 -6.12 7.45
C MET A 92 37.52 -6.07 6.21
N THR A 93 37.13 -5.38 5.14
CA THR A 93 37.84 -5.51 3.86
C THR A 93 38.97 -4.51 3.65
N TYR A 94 38.90 -3.31 4.24
CA TYR A 94 39.80 -2.21 3.87
C TYR A 94 41.28 -2.54 4.11
N TYR A 95 41.61 -2.98 5.32
CA TYR A 95 42.97 -3.36 5.68
C TYR A 95 43.37 -4.72 5.11
N ALA A 96 42.41 -5.62 4.91
CA ALA A 96 42.65 -6.96 4.36
C ALA A 96 43.11 -6.91 2.90
N VAL A 97 42.49 -6.07 2.08
CA VAL A 97 42.89 -5.83 0.68
C VAL A 97 44.25 -5.13 0.58
N GLY A 98 44.68 -4.47 1.65
CA GLY A 98 45.94 -3.72 1.69
C GLY A 98 45.84 -2.37 1.01
N PHE A 99 44.74 -1.63 1.19
CA PHE A 99 44.65 -0.20 0.83
C PHE A 99 45.59 0.67 1.67
N ASP A 100 45.62 1.99 1.42
CA ASP A 100 46.44 2.92 2.22
C ASP A 100 46.00 2.92 3.70
N PRO A 101 46.89 2.72 4.69
CA PRO A 101 46.51 2.62 6.09
C PRO A 101 46.07 3.95 6.72
N ASN A 102 46.16 5.06 5.98
CA ASN A 102 45.75 6.38 6.45
C ASN A 102 44.26 6.39 6.86
N ILE A 103 44.02 6.70 8.14
CA ILE A 103 42.69 6.77 8.76
C ILE A 103 41.75 7.73 8.00
N GLY A 104 42.28 8.82 7.46
CA GLY A 104 41.50 9.76 6.65
C GLY A 104 40.98 9.15 5.35
N ARG A 105 41.76 8.29 4.68
CA ARG A 105 41.33 7.61 3.44
C ARG A 105 40.34 6.48 3.72
N PHE A 106 40.48 5.81 4.87
CA PHE A 106 39.49 4.86 5.39
C PHE A 106 38.13 5.53 5.55
N PHE A 107 38.05 6.65 6.28
CA PHE A 107 36.79 7.37 6.47
C PHE A 107 36.23 7.93 5.17
N LYS A 108 37.10 8.36 4.25
CA LYS A 108 36.65 8.81 2.93
C LYS A 108 35.97 7.70 2.13
N GLN A 109 36.51 6.48 2.14
CA GLN A 109 35.87 5.33 1.52
C GLN A 109 34.57 4.93 2.22
N TYR A 110 34.55 4.97 3.57
CA TYR A 110 33.35 4.72 4.36
C TYR A 110 32.20 5.66 4.03
N PHE A 111 32.43 6.98 4.06
CA PHE A 111 31.38 7.97 3.78
C PHE A 111 30.88 7.90 2.34
N LEU A 112 31.77 7.59 1.39
CA LEU A 112 31.39 7.45 -0.01
C LEU A 112 30.49 6.22 -0.23
N LEU A 113 30.83 5.06 0.33
CA LEU A 113 30.01 3.85 0.24
C LEU A 113 28.67 4.00 0.98
N LEU A 114 28.66 4.76 2.08
CA LEU A 114 27.43 5.11 2.78
C LEU A 114 26.51 5.98 1.92
N ALA A 115 27.06 7.04 1.30
CA ALA A 115 26.29 7.89 0.38
C ALA A 115 25.78 7.11 -0.84
N LEU A 116 26.61 6.22 -1.39
CA LEU A 116 26.23 5.34 -2.49
C LEU A 116 25.07 4.40 -2.11
N SER A 117 25.11 3.81 -0.92
CA SER A 117 24.05 2.91 -0.42
C SER A 117 22.73 3.66 -0.27
N GLN A 118 22.76 4.87 0.31
CA GLN A 118 21.58 5.73 0.45
C GLN A 118 21.00 6.17 -0.90
N MET A 119 21.87 6.55 -1.85
CA MET A 119 21.48 6.86 -3.22
C MET A 119 20.81 5.65 -3.90
N SER A 120 21.43 4.47 -3.85
CA SER A 120 20.89 3.25 -4.46
C SER A 120 19.53 2.86 -3.88
N SER A 121 19.38 2.88 -2.56
CA SER A 121 18.10 2.62 -1.88
C SER A 121 17.00 3.60 -2.33
N SER A 122 17.31 4.90 -2.42
CA SER A 122 16.36 5.91 -2.88
C SER A 122 15.94 5.73 -4.35
N LEU A 123 16.89 5.35 -5.22
CA LEU A 123 16.63 5.05 -6.63
C LEU A 123 15.67 3.87 -6.80
N PHE A 124 15.94 2.76 -6.10
CA PHE A 124 15.10 1.57 -6.22
C PHE A 124 13.69 1.79 -5.63
N ARG A 125 13.56 2.58 -4.55
CA ARG A 125 12.23 2.98 -4.04
C ARG A 125 11.48 3.85 -5.03
N LEU A 126 12.17 4.78 -5.70
CA LEU A 126 11.58 5.59 -6.77
C LEU A 126 11.06 4.69 -7.90
N ILE A 127 11.87 3.73 -8.38
CA ILE A 127 11.45 2.78 -9.43
C ILE A 127 10.22 1.97 -8.98
N ALA A 128 10.22 1.43 -7.76
CA ALA A 128 9.05 0.74 -7.21
C ALA A 128 7.81 1.64 -7.13
N GLY A 129 8.01 2.89 -6.72
CA GLY A 129 6.95 3.88 -6.61
C GLY A 129 6.33 4.30 -7.94
N VAL A 130 7.14 4.33 -9.00
CA VAL A 130 6.69 4.69 -10.33
C VAL A 130 5.98 3.52 -11.02
N THR A 131 6.61 2.34 -10.98
CA THR A 131 6.12 1.14 -11.65
C THR A 131 4.88 0.55 -10.97
N ARG A 132 4.80 0.60 -9.63
CA ARG A 132 3.66 0.13 -8.80
C ARG A 132 3.26 -1.33 -9.01
N ASN A 133 4.10 -2.11 -9.69
CA ASN A 133 3.87 -3.52 -10.03
C ASN A 133 5.19 -4.27 -9.89
N MET A 134 5.17 -5.43 -9.23
CA MET A 134 6.36 -6.24 -8.96
C MET A 134 7.11 -6.64 -10.23
N PHE A 135 6.40 -7.10 -11.26
CA PHE A 135 7.02 -7.54 -12.51
C PHE A 135 7.72 -6.38 -13.22
N ALA A 136 7.03 -5.26 -13.38
CA ALA A 136 7.61 -4.08 -14.00
C ALA A 136 8.79 -3.53 -13.18
N ALA A 137 8.65 -3.45 -11.86
CA ALA A 137 9.70 -2.97 -10.98
C ALA A 137 10.98 -3.80 -11.07
N ASN A 138 10.86 -5.13 -11.15
CA ASN A 138 12.02 -6.01 -11.28
C ASN A 138 12.69 -5.82 -12.65
N ILE A 139 11.92 -5.71 -13.74
CA ILE A 139 12.46 -5.46 -15.09
C ILE A 139 13.21 -4.12 -15.11
N PHE A 140 12.55 -3.04 -14.70
CA PHE A 140 13.14 -1.69 -14.70
C PHE A 140 14.28 -1.56 -13.69
N GLY A 141 14.20 -2.23 -12.54
CA GLY A 141 15.23 -2.25 -11.51
C GLY A 141 16.52 -2.89 -12.02
N THR A 142 16.43 -4.11 -12.55
CA THR A 142 17.58 -4.83 -13.12
C THR A 142 18.14 -4.12 -14.35
N PHE A 143 17.27 -3.59 -15.23
CA PHE A 143 17.70 -2.80 -16.39
C PHE A 143 18.47 -1.54 -15.97
N THR A 144 17.95 -0.78 -15.00
CA THR A 144 18.60 0.43 -14.49
C THR A 144 19.94 0.09 -13.85
N MET A 145 20.02 -1.03 -13.14
CA MET A 145 21.27 -1.50 -12.56
C MET A 145 22.33 -1.81 -13.63
N LEU A 146 21.97 -2.60 -14.65
CA LEU A 146 22.86 -2.92 -15.76
C LEU A 146 23.34 -1.66 -16.47
N LEU A 147 22.43 -0.71 -16.72
CA LEU A 147 22.73 0.56 -17.36
C LEU A 147 23.72 1.40 -16.53
N LEU A 148 23.53 1.49 -15.21
CA LEU A 148 24.43 2.24 -14.33
C LEU A 148 25.82 1.59 -14.23
N LEU A 149 25.91 0.26 -14.20
CA LEU A 149 27.19 -0.46 -14.26
C LEU A 149 27.95 -0.16 -15.56
N LEU A 150 27.25 -0.17 -16.71
CA LEU A 150 27.84 0.16 -18.00
C LEU A 150 28.35 1.60 -18.06
N LEU A 151 27.57 2.54 -17.52
CA LEU A 151 27.89 3.96 -17.48
C LEU A 151 28.81 4.36 -16.30
N GLY A 152 29.27 3.40 -15.50
CA GLY A 152 30.10 3.65 -14.32
C GLY A 152 31.56 4.01 -14.62
N GLY A 153 32.01 3.91 -15.87
CA GLY A 153 33.36 4.29 -16.30
C GLY A 153 34.46 3.25 -16.09
N PHE A 154 34.16 2.12 -15.43
CA PHE A 154 35.12 1.02 -15.25
C PHE A 154 35.08 0.02 -16.42
N LEU A 155 33.88 -0.40 -16.84
CA LEU A 155 33.69 -1.36 -17.95
C LEU A 155 34.05 -0.73 -19.31
N LEU A 156 33.67 0.54 -19.50
CA LEU A 156 34.01 1.34 -20.67
C LEU A 156 34.72 2.61 -20.20
N SER A 157 35.91 2.85 -20.74
CA SER A 157 36.64 4.11 -20.54
C SER A 157 35.83 5.29 -21.11
N SER A 158 35.92 6.46 -20.48
CA SER A 158 35.27 7.70 -20.91
C SER A 158 35.57 8.05 -22.39
N GLU A 159 36.75 7.66 -22.87
CA GLU A 159 37.23 7.95 -24.23
C GLU A 159 36.58 7.05 -25.30
N ASN A 160 36.05 5.89 -24.88
CA ASN A 160 35.44 4.90 -25.78
C ASN A 160 33.93 5.09 -25.95
N PHE A 161 33.32 6.07 -25.27
CA PHE A 161 31.90 6.37 -25.43
C PHE A 161 31.63 7.16 -26.71
N ASN A 162 30.62 6.73 -27.46
CA ASN A 162 30.06 7.56 -28.54
C ASN A 162 29.50 8.86 -27.96
N LYS A 163 29.57 9.98 -28.71
CA LYS A 163 29.10 11.32 -28.31
C LYS A 163 27.68 11.34 -27.73
N PHE A 164 26.79 10.45 -28.20
CA PHE A 164 25.44 10.32 -27.67
C PHE A 164 25.41 9.75 -26.23
N TRP A 165 26.22 8.72 -25.94
CA TRP A 165 26.24 8.05 -24.64
C TRP A 165 27.04 8.81 -23.57
N MET A 166 27.86 9.80 -23.98
CA MET A 166 28.55 10.70 -23.06
C MET A 166 27.59 11.42 -22.10
N LEU A 167 26.39 11.79 -22.55
CA LEU A 167 25.38 12.40 -21.67
C LEU A 167 24.92 11.44 -20.57
N GLY A 168 24.74 10.15 -20.91
CA GLY A 168 24.42 9.10 -19.93
C GLY A 168 25.55 8.89 -18.90
N TYR A 169 26.80 8.96 -19.35
CA TYR A 169 27.98 8.89 -18.47
C TYR A 169 27.98 10.02 -17.42
N TRP A 170 27.72 11.27 -17.84
CA TRP A 170 27.69 12.42 -16.93
C TRP A 170 26.49 12.47 -15.97
N ILE A 171 25.38 11.80 -16.33
CA ILE A 171 24.19 11.66 -15.48
C ILE A 171 24.33 10.47 -14.50
N SER A 172 25.23 9.52 -14.77
CA SER A 172 25.35 8.32 -13.97
C SER A 172 25.92 8.61 -12.57
N PRO A 173 25.17 8.39 -11.47
CA PRO A 173 25.72 8.52 -10.12
C PRO A 173 26.85 7.51 -9.85
N LEU A 174 26.87 6.38 -10.56
CA LEU A 174 27.90 5.35 -10.38
C LEU A 174 29.26 5.80 -10.93
N MET A 175 29.28 6.63 -11.98
CA MET A 175 30.50 7.21 -12.52
C MET A 175 31.22 8.09 -11.48
N TYR A 176 30.45 8.93 -10.78
CA TYR A 176 30.98 9.77 -9.71
C TYR A 176 31.46 8.94 -8.50
N ALA A 177 30.74 7.88 -8.15
CA ALA A 177 31.16 6.96 -7.09
C ALA A 177 32.47 6.24 -7.45
N GLN A 178 32.57 5.71 -8.67
CA GLN A 178 33.76 5.03 -9.17
C GLN A 178 34.97 5.97 -9.25
N THR A 179 34.77 7.19 -9.74
CA THR A 179 35.82 8.21 -9.80
C THR A 179 36.28 8.61 -8.40
N ALA A 180 35.35 8.87 -7.48
CA ALA A 180 35.67 9.28 -6.11
C ALA A 180 36.41 8.20 -5.32
N ILE A 181 36.00 6.93 -5.45
CA ILE A 181 36.65 5.83 -4.72
C ILE A 181 38.05 5.55 -5.28
N SER A 182 38.21 5.63 -6.61
CA SER A 182 39.49 5.39 -7.29
C SER A 182 40.48 6.51 -7.01
N THR A 183 40.05 7.77 -7.11
CA THR A 183 40.89 8.94 -6.76
C THR A 183 41.30 8.91 -5.29
N ASN A 184 40.44 8.47 -4.38
CA ASN A 184 40.79 8.33 -2.97
C ASN A 184 41.89 7.28 -2.69
N GLU A 185 42.07 6.27 -3.54
CA GLU A 185 43.13 5.27 -3.37
C GLU A 185 44.40 5.64 -4.17
N PHE A 186 44.28 5.93 -5.47
CA PHE A 186 45.44 6.10 -6.35
C PHE A 186 46.18 7.43 -6.20
N THR A 187 45.62 8.40 -5.48
CA THR A 187 46.34 9.63 -5.10
C THR A 187 47.17 9.47 -3.83
N SER A 188 47.35 8.25 -3.31
CA SER A 188 48.05 8.00 -2.06
C SER A 188 49.57 7.95 -2.23
N HIS A 189 50.27 8.16 -1.12
CA HIS A 189 51.74 8.10 -1.11
C HIS A 189 52.25 6.68 -1.45
N ARG A 190 51.40 5.66 -1.36
CA ARG A 190 51.73 4.29 -1.76
C ARG A 190 51.80 4.10 -3.29
N TRP A 191 51.17 4.98 -4.05
CA TRP A 191 51.12 4.96 -5.52
C TRP A 191 51.99 6.05 -6.17
N SER A 192 52.84 6.74 -5.39
CA SER A 192 53.67 7.86 -5.85
C SER A 192 54.96 7.44 -6.58
N LYS A 193 55.27 6.14 -6.66
CA LYS A 193 56.43 5.64 -7.42
C LYS A 193 56.28 6.01 -8.90
N ALA A 194 57.29 6.59 -9.52
CA ALA A 194 57.30 6.85 -10.96
C ALA A 194 57.69 5.59 -11.75
N LEU A 195 57.13 5.38 -12.93
CA LEU A 195 57.58 4.31 -13.82
C LEU A 195 58.94 4.68 -14.45
N PRO A 196 59.76 3.68 -14.82
CA PRO A 196 61.01 3.95 -15.54
C PRO A 196 60.71 4.66 -16.87
N GLY A 197 61.08 5.95 -16.98
CA GLY A 197 60.89 6.76 -18.18
C GLY A 197 59.71 7.74 -18.18
N SER A 198 58.93 7.86 -17.09
CA SER A 198 57.89 8.89 -16.93
C SER A 198 58.13 9.76 -15.69
N THR A 199 57.75 11.05 -15.76
CA THR A 199 57.74 11.98 -14.61
C THR A 199 56.46 11.88 -13.78
N GLU A 200 55.46 11.15 -14.28
CA GLU A 200 54.18 10.94 -13.62
C GLU A 200 54.22 9.76 -12.64
N SER A 201 53.43 9.86 -11.57
CA SER A 201 53.27 8.77 -10.60
C SER A 201 52.51 7.58 -11.18
N LEU A 202 52.79 6.37 -10.69
CA LEU A 202 52.09 5.15 -11.08
C LEU A 202 50.56 5.30 -10.91
N GLY A 203 50.11 5.93 -9.81
CA GLY A 203 48.70 6.18 -9.55
C GLY A 203 48.03 7.08 -10.60
N THR A 204 48.71 8.15 -11.03
CA THR A 204 48.17 9.04 -12.08
C THR A 204 48.08 8.35 -13.43
N SER A 205 49.08 7.53 -13.79
CA SER A 205 49.07 6.76 -15.02
C SER A 205 47.98 5.67 -15.03
N ILE A 206 47.69 5.04 -13.89
CA ILE A 206 46.57 4.08 -13.76
C ILE A 206 45.22 4.77 -14.01
N LEU A 207 44.99 5.92 -13.38
CA LEU A 207 43.73 6.67 -13.54
C LEU A 207 43.54 7.14 -14.99
N GLN A 208 44.57 7.71 -15.61
CA GLN A 208 44.53 8.15 -17.01
C GLN A 208 44.29 6.97 -17.97
N SER A 209 44.94 5.81 -17.74
CA SER A 209 44.75 4.62 -18.59
C SER A 209 43.31 4.10 -18.65
N ARG A 210 42.47 4.50 -17.68
CA ARG A 210 41.06 4.12 -17.57
C ARG A 210 40.09 5.29 -17.80
N GLY A 211 40.60 6.45 -18.19
CA GLY A 211 39.78 7.66 -18.39
C GLY A 211 39.17 8.21 -17.09
N ILE A 212 39.76 7.91 -15.94
CA ILE A 212 39.30 8.39 -14.63
C ILE A 212 40.01 9.71 -14.30
N PHE A 213 39.26 10.69 -13.81
CA PHE A 213 39.81 11.98 -13.43
C PHE A 213 40.83 11.87 -12.29
N VAL A 214 41.92 12.64 -12.37
CA VAL A 214 43.09 12.48 -11.48
C VAL A 214 43.03 13.40 -10.25
N GLU A 215 42.30 14.52 -10.33
CA GLU A 215 42.35 15.56 -9.31
C GLU A 215 41.62 15.16 -8.02
N ALA A 216 42.22 15.42 -6.86
CA ALA A 216 41.64 15.06 -5.56
C ALA A 216 40.26 15.72 -5.27
N LYS A 217 39.91 16.81 -5.98
CA LYS A 217 38.61 17.48 -5.87
C LYS A 217 37.43 16.59 -6.28
N TRP A 218 37.68 15.62 -7.17
CA TRP A 218 36.64 14.69 -7.66
C TRP A 218 36.07 13.78 -6.57
N TYR A 219 36.81 13.55 -5.48
CA TYR A 219 36.27 12.86 -4.31
C TYR A 219 35.08 13.62 -3.70
N TRP A 220 35.25 14.91 -3.43
CA TRP A 220 34.21 15.74 -2.82
C TRP A 220 33.05 16.03 -3.76
N ILE A 221 33.34 16.18 -5.06
CA ILE A 221 32.30 16.27 -6.10
C ILE A 221 31.48 14.99 -6.10
N GLY A 222 32.10 13.81 -6.10
CA GLY A 222 31.37 12.55 -6.10
C GLY A 222 30.53 12.34 -4.85
N LEU A 223 31.07 12.65 -3.67
CA LEU A 223 30.31 12.60 -2.42
C LEU A 223 29.10 13.55 -2.43
N GLY A 224 29.30 14.80 -2.86
CA GLY A 224 28.23 15.80 -2.95
C GLY A 224 27.14 15.42 -3.95
N VAL A 225 27.52 14.90 -5.12
CA VAL A 225 26.59 14.43 -6.16
C VAL A 225 25.75 13.26 -5.65
N LEU A 226 26.36 12.28 -4.98
CA LEU A 226 25.62 11.14 -4.41
C LEU A 226 24.57 11.58 -3.39
N ILE A 227 24.92 12.49 -2.48
CA ILE A 227 23.98 13.07 -1.50
C ILE A 227 22.86 13.84 -2.21
N GLY A 228 23.20 14.62 -3.24
CA GLY A 228 22.24 15.33 -4.07
C GLY A 228 21.23 14.39 -4.73
N TYR A 229 21.70 13.30 -5.34
CA TYR A 229 20.85 12.27 -5.92
C TYR A 229 19.95 11.59 -4.87
N THR A 230 20.45 11.31 -3.67
CA THR A 230 19.62 10.77 -2.58
C THR A 230 18.45 11.68 -2.25
N ILE A 231 18.67 13.00 -2.16
CA ILE A 231 17.62 13.97 -1.87
C ILE A 231 16.62 14.05 -3.03
N ILE A 232 17.13 14.14 -4.27
CA ILE A 232 16.30 14.21 -5.48
C ILE A 232 15.41 12.98 -5.61
N PHE A 233 15.97 11.77 -5.49
CA PHE A 233 15.20 10.54 -5.64
C PHE A 233 14.17 10.36 -4.53
N ASN A 234 14.47 10.71 -3.27
CA ASN A 234 13.47 10.70 -2.20
C ASN A 234 12.36 11.75 -2.41
N GLY A 235 12.71 12.93 -2.94
CA GLY A 235 11.75 13.97 -3.33
C GLY A 235 10.82 13.49 -4.44
N LEU A 236 11.38 12.92 -5.51
CA LEU A 236 10.62 12.33 -6.62
C LEU A 236 9.78 11.13 -6.17
N TYR A 237 10.29 10.31 -5.25
CA TYR A 237 9.55 9.20 -4.66
C TYR A 237 8.33 9.68 -3.89
N THR A 238 8.50 10.75 -3.10
CA THR A 238 7.40 11.41 -2.39
C THR A 238 6.41 12.05 -3.35
N ALA A 239 6.89 12.70 -4.42
CA ALA A 239 6.03 13.26 -5.46
C ALA A 239 5.23 12.16 -6.18
N ALA A 240 5.85 11.04 -6.54
CA ALA A 240 5.17 9.90 -7.13
C ALA A 240 4.03 9.40 -6.23
N PHE A 241 4.25 9.27 -4.92
CA PHE A 241 3.21 8.83 -3.97
C PHE A 241 2.12 9.89 -3.72
N THR A 242 2.45 11.17 -3.93
CA THR A 242 1.50 12.28 -3.80
C THR A 242 0.56 12.35 -5.00
N TYR A 243 1.09 12.23 -6.23
CA TYR A 243 0.33 12.44 -7.46
C TYR A 243 -0.24 11.15 -8.06
N PHE A 244 0.42 10.01 -7.86
CA PHE A 244 -0.08 8.77 -8.45
C PHE A 244 -1.27 8.21 -7.68
N LYS A 245 -2.23 7.66 -8.42
CA LYS A 245 -3.40 6.98 -7.86
C LYS A 245 -3.11 5.47 -7.74
N ALA A 246 -3.87 4.78 -6.90
CA ALA A 246 -3.81 3.33 -6.77
C ALA A 246 -4.02 2.65 -8.14
N TYR A 247 -3.18 1.67 -8.47
CA TYR A 247 -3.31 0.90 -9.70
C TYR A 247 -4.53 -0.04 -9.58
N GLY A 248 -5.45 -0.05 -10.56
CA GLY A 248 -6.45 -1.11 -10.67
C GLY A 248 -7.87 -0.88 -10.14
N ARG A 249 -8.32 0.36 -9.81
CA ARG A 249 -9.75 0.62 -9.49
C ARG A 249 -10.75 0.28 -10.62
N GLY A 250 -10.28 -0.08 -11.83
CA GLY A 250 -11.12 -0.39 -12.98
C GLY A 250 -11.32 -1.86 -13.34
N PHE A 251 -10.66 -2.85 -12.70
CA PHE A 251 -10.64 -4.22 -13.27
C PHE A 251 -10.60 -5.39 -12.26
N SER A 252 -10.65 -5.15 -10.95
CA SER A 252 -10.51 -6.20 -9.92
C SER A 252 -11.71 -7.15 -9.76
N SER A 253 -12.87 -6.88 -10.38
CA SER A 253 -14.06 -7.74 -10.25
C SER A 253 -14.01 -9.03 -11.09
N LEU A 254 -13.09 -9.14 -12.06
CA LEU A 254 -12.97 -10.29 -12.95
C LEU A 254 -11.97 -11.35 -12.47
N THR A 255 -10.89 -10.94 -11.80
CA THR A 255 -9.81 -11.87 -11.38
C THR A 255 -10.19 -12.70 -10.16
N ASN A 256 -10.96 -12.13 -9.21
CA ASN A 256 -11.39 -12.85 -8.01
C ASN A 256 -12.33 -14.02 -8.35
N LYS A 257 -13.19 -13.88 -9.37
CA LYS A 257 -14.07 -14.96 -9.85
C LYS A 257 -13.30 -16.16 -10.40
N ALA A 258 -12.09 -15.97 -10.92
CA ALA A 258 -11.26 -17.07 -11.43
C ALA A 258 -10.49 -17.79 -10.32
N LEU A 259 -10.12 -17.09 -9.23
CA LEU A 259 -9.49 -17.67 -8.05
C LEU A 259 -10.47 -18.46 -7.18
N ASP A 260 -11.68 -17.93 -6.95
CA ASP A 260 -12.72 -18.62 -6.17
C ASP A 260 -13.17 -19.94 -6.81
N LYS A 261 -13.20 -19.98 -8.15
CA LYS A 261 -13.55 -21.19 -8.90
C LYS A 261 -12.47 -22.28 -8.83
N LYS A 262 -11.22 -21.92 -8.53
CA LYS A 262 -10.10 -22.85 -8.32
C LYS A 262 -10.05 -23.36 -6.88
N ILE A 263 -10.31 -22.49 -5.90
CA ILE A 263 -10.29 -22.85 -4.46
C ILE A 263 -11.46 -23.78 -4.12
N GLY A 264 -12.66 -23.54 -4.68
CA GLY A 264 -13.82 -24.41 -4.47
C GLY A 264 -13.67 -25.84 -5.04
N LYS A 265 -12.68 -26.10 -5.89
CA LYS A 265 -12.38 -27.44 -6.43
C LYS A 265 -11.35 -28.22 -5.61
N LEU A 266 -10.52 -27.58 -4.79
CA LEU A 266 -9.49 -28.25 -3.98
C LEU A 266 -9.98 -28.67 -2.58
N SER A 267 -11.11 -28.13 -2.10
CA SER A 267 -11.62 -28.42 -0.75
C SER A 267 -12.58 -29.62 -0.66
N ARG A 268 -12.71 -30.44 -1.72
CA ARG A 268 -13.63 -31.60 -1.73
C ARG A 268 -13.03 -32.91 -1.24
N ASP A 269 -11.71 -33.00 -1.02
CA ASP A 269 -11.05 -34.24 -0.59
C ASP A 269 -10.20 -34.04 0.67
N ALA A 270 -10.84 -34.07 1.85
CA ALA A 270 -10.17 -34.40 3.12
C ALA A 270 -11.20 -34.92 4.15
N PRO A 271 -10.93 -36.04 4.86
CA PRO A 271 -11.91 -36.67 5.74
C PRO A 271 -11.95 -36.04 7.14
N SER A 272 -13.16 -35.95 7.69
CA SER A 272 -13.47 -35.46 9.02
C SER A 272 -12.93 -36.38 10.12
N LYS A 273 -12.32 -35.81 11.16
CA LYS A 273 -12.22 -36.45 12.48
C LYS A 273 -12.84 -35.56 13.54
N ARG A 274 -13.96 -36.04 14.10
CA ARG A 274 -14.58 -35.59 15.35
C ARG A 274 -13.75 -36.11 16.53
N SER A 275 -13.52 -35.28 17.54
CA SER A 275 -13.43 -35.74 18.92
C SER A 275 -13.89 -34.66 19.90
N HIS A 276 -14.57 -35.15 20.94
CA HIS A 276 -15.24 -34.42 22.01
C HIS A 276 -14.31 -33.60 22.90
N GLN A 277 -14.82 -32.47 23.42
CA GLN A 277 -14.77 -32.23 24.87
C GLN A 277 -15.88 -31.29 25.35
N LYS A 278 -16.52 -31.71 26.44
CA LYS A 278 -17.62 -31.08 27.16
C LYS A 278 -17.13 -29.94 28.05
N ARG A 279 -17.93 -28.87 28.10
CA ARG A 279 -18.47 -28.16 29.28
C ARG A 279 -17.71 -28.31 30.60
N VAL A 280 -17.22 -27.18 31.13
CA VAL A 280 -17.44 -26.77 32.53
C VAL A 280 -17.75 -25.27 32.52
N MET A 281 -18.88 -24.93 33.14
CA MET A 281 -19.37 -23.58 33.41
C MET A 281 -19.42 -23.42 34.93
N ASN A 282 -19.55 -22.17 35.37
CA ASN A 282 -19.63 -21.63 36.73
C ASN A 282 -18.28 -21.11 37.25
N GLU A 283 -18.19 -19.94 37.86
CA GLU A 283 -19.13 -18.87 38.19
C GLU A 283 -18.21 -17.75 38.68
N LEU A 284 -18.36 -16.52 38.21
CA LEU A 284 -18.02 -15.36 39.02
C LEU A 284 -18.91 -14.21 38.56
N GLU A 285 -19.96 -13.97 39.33
CA GLU A 285 -20.86 -12.84 39.18
C GLU A 285 -20.22 -11.55 39.68
N SER A 286 -20.16 -10.57 38.77
CA SER A 286 -20.44 -9.15 38.99
C SER A 286 -19.37 -8.31 39.76
N PRO A 287 -19.23 -7.00 39.47
CA PRO A 287 -20.32 -6.04 39.59
C PRO A 287 -20.51 -5.08 38.39
N THR A 288 -21.78 -4.90 38.05
CA THR A 288 -22.47 -3.63 37.73
C THR A 288 -21.75 -2.52 36.93
N ASN A 289 -22.27 -2.29 35.72
CA ASN A 289 -22.83 -1.00 35.30
C ASN A 289 -21.97 0.27 35.60
N ASN A 290 -20.86 0.44 34.88
CA ASN A 290 -20.19 1.74 34.76
C ASN A 290 -20.38 2.25 33.33
N GLY A 291 -20.89 3.48 33.21
CA GLY A 291 -21.25 4.09 31.93
C GLY A 291 -20.15 3.97 30.89
N ARG A 292 -20.48 3.37 29.74
CA ARG A 292 -19.64 3.36 28.54
C ARG A 292 -19.14 4.77 28.30
N VAL A 293 -17.83 4.97 28.25
CA VAL A 293 -17.22 6.26 27.94
C VAL A 293 -17.32 6.43 26.42
N SER A 294 -18.53 6.68 25.94
CA SER A 294 -18.76 7.04 24.55
C SER A 294 -18.19 8.43 24.33
N LEU A 295 -17.16 8.53 23.50
CA LEU A 295 -16.68 9.84 23.06
C LEU A 295 -17.87 10.60 22.44
N PRO A 296 -18.11 11.85 22.86
CA PRO A 296 -19.25 12.61 22.36
C PRO A 296 -19.14 12.70 20.84
N PHE A 297 -20.20 12.27 20.16
CA PHE A 297 -20.34 12.43 18.71
C PHE A 297 -21.69 13.10 18.43
N VAL A 298 -21.74 13.86 17.34
CA VAL A 298 -22.98 14.51 16.89
C VAL A 298 -23.62 13.60 15.84
N PRO A 299 -24.88 13.17 16.02
CA PRO A 299 -25.61 12.44 14.98
C PRO A 299 -25.86 13.36 13.79
N LEU A 300 -25.43 12.96 12.60
CA LEU A 300 -25.49 13.79 11.39
C LEU A 300 -26.19 13.03 10.26
N SER A 301 -27.16 13.70 9.62
CA SER A 301 -27.79 13.20 8.39
C SER A 301 -26.97 13.59 7.16
N LEU A 302 -27.05 12.77 6.11
CA LEU A 302 -26.50 13.06 4.79
C LEU A 302 -27.64 13.12 3.78
N THR A 303 -27.80 14.23 3.08
CA THR A 303 -28.78 14.36 1.99
C THR A 303 -28.09 14.59 0.66
N PHE A 304 -28.70 14.10 -0.41
CA PHE A 304 -28.22 14.31 -1.75
C PHE A 304 -29.40 14.48 -2.71
N ASP A 305 -29.29 15.44 -3.61
CA ASP A 305 -30.38 15.80 -4.50
C ASP A 305 -29.91 15.93 -5.95
N ASN A 306 -30.62 15.23 -6.85
CA ASN A 306 -30.37 15.19 -8.28
C ASN A 306 -28.90 14.90 -8.65
N ILE A 307 -28.30 13.90 -7.99
CA ILE A 307 -26.93 13.48 -8.26
C ILE A 307 -26.84 12.84 -9.64
N ARG A 308 -26.03 13.45 -10.51
CA ARG A 308 -25.66 12.90 -11.81
C ARG A 308 -24.18 12.65 -11.86
N TYR A 309 -23.80 11.56 -12.50
CA TYR A 309 -22.39 11.22 -12.68
C TYR A 309 -22.19 10.60 -14.06
N SER A 310 -21.29 11.21 -14.84
CA SER A 310 -20.93 10.76 -16.17
C SER A 310 -19.41 10.57 -16.31
N VAL A 311 -19.02 9.59 -17.11
CA VAL A 311 -17.62 9.24 -17.40
C VAL A 311 -17.42 9.26 -18.90
N ASP A 312 -16.26 9.73 -19.36
CA ASP A 312 -15.91 9.68 -20.77
C ASP A 312 -15.89 8.23 -21.27
N MET A 313 -16.38 8.02 -22.50
CA MET A 313 -16.44 6.68 -23.07
C MET A 313 -15.05 6.05 -23.21
N PRO A 314 -14.84 4.81 -22.74
CA PRO A 314 -13.58 4.11 -22.96
C PRO A 314 -13.25 4.02 -24.45
N LYS A 315 -11.98 4.19 -24.80
CA LYS A 315 -11.51 4.19 -26.20
C LYS A 315 -11.92 2.92 -26.97
N GLU A 316 -12.07 1.80 -26.28
CA GLU A 316 -12.51 0.51 -26.84
C GLU A 316 -13.97 0.51 -27.31
N ASN A 317 -14.87 1.24 -26.63
CA ASN A 317 -16.28 1.32 -27.01
C ASN A 317 -16.53 2.34 -28.12
N LYS A 318 -15.73 3.42 -28.18
CA LYS A 318 -15.74 4.33 -29.35
C LYS A 318 -15.37 3.58 -30.65
N ALA A 319 -14.49 2.57 -30.57
CA ALA A 319 -14.14 1.72 -31.71
C ALA A 319 -15.27 0.77 -32.16
N ARG A 320 -16.28 0.53 -31.32
CA ARG A 320 -17.49 -0.27 -31.66
C ARG A 320 -18.64 0.56 -32.25
N GLY A 321 -18.41 1.86 -32.52
CA GLY A 321 -19.37 2.71 -33.22
C GLY A 321 -20.43 3.39 -32.34
N GLU A 322 -20.25 3.45 -31.02
CA GLU A 322 -21.14 4.22 -30.14
C GLU A 322 -20.89 5.73 -30.28
N THR A 323 -21.95 6.48 -30.61
CA THR A 323 -21.90 7.91 -30.94
C THR A 323 -21.89 8.85 -29.73
N LYS A 324 -22.04 8.34 -28.51
CA LYS A 324 -22.04 9.16 -27.29
C LYS A 324 -20.62 9.38 -26.79
N ASP A 325 -20.27 10.62 -26.48
CA ASP A 325 -18.94 10.94 -25.94
C ASP A 325 -18.75 10.58 -24.46
N SER A 326 -19.85 10.50 -23.69
CA SER A 326 -19.87 10.18 -22.27
C SER A 326 -20.95 9.17 -21.90
N LEU A 327 -20.63 8.24 -21.00
CA LEU A 327 -21.56 7.33 -20.35
C LEU A 327 -22.06 7.95 -19.04
N GLU A 328 -23.35 8.24 -18.97
CA GLU A 328 -24.01 8.63 -17.72
C GLU A 328 -24.32 7.37 -16.90
N ILE A 329 -23.73 7.29 -15.71
CA ILE A 329 -23.88 6.14 -14.79
C ILE A 329 -24.99 6.38 -13.79
N LEU A 330 -25.14 7.63 -13.29
CA LEU A 330 -26.20 8.04 -12.36
C LEU A 330 -27.03 9.14 -13.00
N LYS A 331 -28.36 9.00 -13.01
CA LYS A 331 -29.30 9.86 -13.74
C LYS A 331 -30.24 10.65 -12.82
N GLY A 332 -29.65 11.45 -11.94
CA GLY A 332 -30.40 12.37 -11.08
C GLY A 332 -30.98 11.69 -9.84
N VAL A 333 -30.14 10.95 -9.14
CA VAL A 333 -30.50 10.19 -7.93
C VAL A 333 -30.62 11.12 -6.73
N SER A 334 -31.67 10.96 -5.92
CA SER A 334 -32.00 11.79 -4.78
C SER A 334 -32.35 10.94 -3.55
N GLY A 335 -31.86 11.32 -2.38
CA GLY A 335 -32.08 10.55 -1.16
C GLY A 335 -31.51 11.18 0.10
N CYS A 336 -31.72 10.52 1.22
CA CYS A 336 -31.12 10.89 2.49
C CYS A 336 -30.77 9.65 3.32
N PHE A 337 -29.72 9.74 4.12
CA PHE A 337 -29.36 8.78 5.17
C PHE A 337 -29.46 9.47 6.52
N ARG A 338 -30.14 8.83 7.47
CA ARG A 338 -30.54 9.42 8.75
C ARG A 338 -29.83 8.75 9.93
N PRO A 339 -29.57 9.48 11.02
CA PRO A 339 -29.02 8.88 12.23
C PRO A 339 -29.93 7.80 12.81
N GLY A 340 -29.35 6.69 13.27
CA GLY A 340 -30.09 5.59 13.89
C GLY A 340 -30.85 4.70 12.90
N VAL A 341 -30.73 4.96 11.60
CA VAL A 341 -31.38 4.20 10.53
C VAL A 341 -30.32 3.44 9.74
N LEU A 342 -30.52 2.13 9.58
CA LEU A 342 -29.69 1.27 8.75
C LEU A 342 -30.30 1.18 7.34
N THR A 343 -29.67 1.85 6.38
CA THR A 343 -30.14 1.87 4.99
C THR A 343 -29.40 0.86 4.11
N ALA A 344 -30.14 -0.04 3.46
CA ALA A 344 -29.64 -0.95 2.43
C ALA A 344 -29.61 -0.27 1.06
N LEU A 345 -28.44 -0.18 0.43
CA LEU A 345 -28.32 0.20 -0.98
C LEU A 345 -28.28 -1.06 -1.86
N MET A 346 -29.38 -1.32 -2.56
CA MET A 346 -29.55 -2.52 -3.40
C MET A 346 -29.83 -2.17 -4.85
N GLY A 347 -29.77 -3.20 -5.70
CA GLY A 347 -29.97 -3.08 -7.14
C GLY A 347 -29.16 -4.13 -7.87
N ILE A 348 -29.49 -4.35 -9.14
CA ILE A 348 -28.76 -5.30 -9.99
C ILE A 348 -27.28 -4.91 -10.16
N SER A 349 -26.45 -5.88 -10.57
CA SER A 349 -25.05 -5.61 -10.86
C SER A 349 -24.93 -4.59 -12.00
N GLY A 350 -24.07 -3.58 -11.84
CA GLY A 350 -23.94 -2.47 -12.80
C GLY A 350 -25.00 -1.36 -12.68
N ALA A 351 -25.87 -1.38 -11.65
CA ALA A 351 -26.82 -0.28 -11.39
C ALA A 351 -26.18 1.03 -10.89
N GLY A 352 -24.87 1.03 -10.60
CA GLY A 352 -24.16 2.22 -10.08
C GLY A 352 -24.15 2.36 -8.55
N LYS A 353 -24.42 1.28 -7.79
CA LYS A 353 -24.42 1.29 -6.31
C LYS A 353 -23.10 1.79 -5.69
N THR A 354 -21.99 1.11 -6.00
CA THR A 354 -20.64 1.50 -5.54
C THR A 354 -20.27 2.88 -6.08
N THR A 355 -20.67 3.19 -7.33
CA THR A 355 -20.46 4.53 -7.91
C THR A 355 -21.17 5.62 -7.11
N LEU A 356 -22.43 5.41 -6.70
CA LEU A 356 -23.16 6.34 -5.85
C LEU A 356 -22.45 6.52 -4.51
N MET A 357 -22.07 5.42 -3.84
CA MET A 357 -21.32 5.52 -2.58
C MET A 357 -19.99 6.27 -2.75
N ASP A 358 -19.24 6.02 -3.82
CA ASP A 358 -17.98 6.71 -4.08
C ASP A 358 -18.19 8.20 -4.41
N VAL A 359 -19.26 8.57 -5.14
CA VAL A 359 -19.65 9.97 -5.37
C VAL A 359 -19.96 10.66 -4.04
N LEU A 360 -20.78 10.01 -3.21
CA LEU A 360 -21.20 10.53 -1.91
C LEU A 360 -20.04 10.58 -0.91
N ALA A 361 -19.09 9.66 -1.00
CA ALA A 361 -17.86 9.66 -0.20
C ALA A 361 -16.83 10.69 -0.68
N GLY A 362 -16.91 11.13 -1.95
CA GLY A 362 -15.93 12.01 -2.59
C GLY A 362 -14.63 11.28 -2.99
N ARG A 363 -14.72 9.97 -3.24
CA ARG A 363 -13.59 9.10 -3.62
C ARG A 363 -13.35 9.03 -5.12
N ILE A 364 -14.27 9.57 -5.90
CA ILE A 364 -14.15 9.67 -7.36
C ILE A 364 -13.20 10.81 -7.72
N THR A 365 -12.31 10.53 -8.67
CA THR A 365 -11.22 11.45 -9.05
C THR A 365 -11.21 11.80 -10.55
N GLY A 366 -12.30 11.52 -11.26
CA GLY A 366 -12.53 11.81 -12.68
C GLY A 366 -14.04 11.78 -13.00
N GLY A 367 -14.42 12.07 -14.24
CA GLY A 367 -15.83 12.20 -14.63
C GLY A 367 -16.48 13.52 -14.18
N TYR A 368 -17.69 13.78 -14.67
CA TYR A 368 -18.45 14.98 -14.36
C TYR A 368 -19.53 14.66 -13.34
N ARG A 369 -19.58 15.44 -12.26
CA ARG A 369 -20.57 15.30 -11.19
C ARG A 369 -21.45 16.53 -11.15
N GLU A 370 -22.76 16.32 -11.11
CA GLU A 370 -23.76 17.36 -10.86
C GLU A 370 -24.65 16.98 -9.68
N GLY A 371 -25.40 17.96 -9.17
CA GLY A 371 -26.28 17.79 -8.01
C GLY A 371 -25.66 18.26 -6.69
N THR A 372 -26.49 18.30 -5.65
CA THR A 372 -26.11 18.86 -4.34
C THR A 372 -25.99 17.76 -3.29
N ILE A 373 -25.01 17.89 -2.39
CA ILE A 373 -24.88 17.03 -1.21
C ILE A 373 -24.78 17.94 0.00
N THR A 374 -25.61 17.70 1.00
CA THR A 374 -25.57 18.42 2.27
C THR A 374 -25.40 17.46 3.45
N ILE A 375 -24.78 17.95 4.51
CA ILE A 375 -24.61 17.25 5.79
C ILE A 375 -25.39 18.06 6.81
N SER A 376 -26.51 17.53 7.28
CA SER A 376 -27.40 18.20 8.26
C SER A 376 -27.72 19.66 7.90
N GLY A 377 -27.99 19.90 6.61
CA GLY A 377 -28.34 21.21 6.05
C GLY A 377 -27.18 22.08 5.54
N TYR A 378 -25.93 21.71 5.79
CA TYR A 378 -24.77 22.44 5.30
C TYR A 378 -24.15 21.80 4.06
N GLN A 379 -23.68 22.61 3.11
CA GLN A 379 -23.06 22.07 1.89
C GLN A 379 -21.82 21.24 2.22
N LYS A 380 -21.74 20.03 1.65
CA LYS A 380 -20.63 19.11 1.90
C LYS A 380 -19.30 19.71 1.43
N LYS A 381 -18.39 19.94 2.39
CA LYS A 381 -16.96 20.21 2.15
C LYS A 381 -16.16 18.92 2.39
N GLN A 382 -15.35 18.51 1.41
CA GLN A 382 -14.67 17.21 1.49
C GLN A 382 -13.68 17.10 2.66
N GLU A 383 -12.97 18.19 2.97
CA GLU A 383 -11.93 18.19 4.00
C GLU A 383 -12.49 17.99 5.41
N THR A 384 -13.60 18.64 5.75
CA THR A 384 -14.28 18.48 7.04
C THR A 384 -15.07 17.18 7.10
N PHE A 385 -15.67 16.76 5.99
CA PHE A 385 -16.40 15.49 5.90
C PHE A 385 -15.51 14.28 6.21
N CYS A 386 -14.27 14.24 5.71
CA CYS A 386 -13.35 13.14 5.99
C CYS A 386 -13.06 12.93 7.48
N ARG A 387 -13.28 13.93 8.35
CA ARG A 387 -13.07 13.81 9.80
C ARG A 387 -14.23 13.14 10.55
N ILE A 388 -15.42 13.14 9.97
CA ILE A 388 -16.64 12.60 10.59
C ILE A 388 -17.20 11.38 9.83
N PHE A 389 -16.47 10.93 8.82
CA PHE A 389 -16.91 9.90 7.87
C PHE A 389 -15.99 8.68 7.93
N GLY A 390 -16.60 7.49 8.00
CA GLY A 390 -15.92 6.21 7.87
C GLY A 390 -16.32 5.48 6.58
N TYR A 391 -15.36 4.82 5.92
CA TYR A 391 -15.65 4.03 4.71
C TYR A 391 -15.02 2.64 4.83
N CYS A 392 -15.87 1.61 4.95
CA CYS A 392 -15.44 0.22 4.93
C CYS A 392 -15.44 -0.27 3.48
N GLU A 393 -14.26 -0.48 2.92
CA GLU A 393 -14.10 -1.03 1.56
C GLU A 393 -14.46 -2.52 1.50
N GLN A 394 -14.83 -3.00 0.31
CA GLN A 394 -15.10 -4.42 0.06
C GLN A 394 -13.87 -5.29 0.39
N SER A 395 -12.66 -4.83 0.05
CA SER A 395 -11.41 -5.53 0.34
C SER A 395 -10.83 -5.19 1.70
N ASP A 396 -10.63 -6.19 2.54
CA ASP A 396 -10.09 -6.04 3.89
C ASP A 396 -8.55 -5.93 3.91
N ILE A 397 -8.04 -4.76 3.52
CA ILE A 397 -6.60 -4.48 3.50
C ILE A 397 -6.15 -4.01 4.88
N HIS A 398 -5.25 -4.78 5.51
CA HIS A 398 -4.66 -4.49 6.82
C HIS A 398 -3.17 -4.86 6.84
N SER A 399 -2.42 -4.35 7.83
CA SER A 399 -1.03 -4.76 8.04
C SER A 399 -0.96 -6.17 8.63
N PRO A 400 -0.37 -7.17 7.94
CA PRO A 400 -0.44 -8.56 8.37
C PRO A 400 0.34 -8.85 9.66
N HIS A 401 1.35 -8.04 10.00
CA HIS A 401 2.24 -8.27 11.14
C HIS A 401 1.86 -7.51 12.42
N LEU A 402 0.79 -6.71 12.37
CA LEU A 402 0.23 -6.05 13.55
C LEU A 402 -0.77 -6.97 14.25
N THR A 403 -1.01 -6.72 15.54
CA THR A 403 -2.15 -7.30 16.25
C THR A 403 -3.43 -6.50 15.98
N VAL A 404 -4.58 -7.09 16.34
CA VAL A 404 -5.89 -6.40 16.32
C VAL A 404 -5.81 -5.10 17.13
N LEU A 405 -5.34 -5.16 18.39
CA LEU A 405 -5.24 -3.99 19.27
C LEU A 405 -4.30 -2.93 18.70
N GLU A 406 -3.13 -3.32 18.18
CA GLU A 406 -2.17 -2.38 17.58
C GLU A 406 -2.73 -1.68 16.35
N SER A 407 -3.53 -2.39 15.54
CA SER A 407 -4.19 -1.82 14.36
C SER A 407 -5.23 -0.77 14.75
N LEU A 408 -5.99 -1.02 15.83
CA LEU A 408 -6.94 -0.05 16.39
C LEU A 408 -6.22 1.14 17.01
N LEU A 409 -5.18 0.92 17.83
CA LEU A 409 -4.39 2.00 18.44
C LEU A 409 -3.74 2.88 17.38
N PHE A 410 -3.21 2.30 16.30
CA PHE A 410 -2.68 3.06 15.18
C PHE A 410 -3.73 3.99 14.54
N SER A 411 -4.94 3.46 14.30
CA SER A 411 -6.07 4.26 13.80
C SER A 411 -6.47 5.36 14.78
N ALA A 412 -6.59 5.02 16.06
CA ALA A 412 -6.96 5.92 17.15
C ALA A 412 -5.98 7.09 17.25
N TRP A 413 -4.67 6.80 17.22
CA TRP A 413 -3.64 7.82 17.38
C TRP A 413 -3.59 8.81 16.23
N LEU A 414 -4.03 8.44 15.03
CA LEU A 414 -4.02 9.32 13.86
C LEU A 414 -5.32 10.11 13.70
N ARG A 415 -6.47 9.49 14.01
CA ARG A 415 -7.79 10.03 13.67
C ARG A 415 -8.51 10.72 14.81
N LEU A 416 -8.28 10.30 16.05
CA LEU A 416 -8.89 10.98 17.19
C LEU A 416 -8.22 12.34 17.45
N PRO A 417 -8.97 13.34 17.97
CA PRO A 417 -8.41 14.64 18.34
C PRO A 417 -7.27 14.57 19.37
N SER A 418 -6.36 15.54 19.34
CA SER A 418 -5.21 15.64 20.25
C SER A 418 -5.58 15.88 21.70
N GLU A 419 -6.75 16.46 21.95
CA GLU A 419 -7.25 16.84 23.28
C GLU A 419 -7.66 15.62 24.11
N ILE A 420 -7.90 14.48 23.46
CA ILE A 420 -8.28 13.23 24.13
C ILE A 420 -7.04 12.61 24.78
N ASP A 421 -7.12 12.43 26.10
CA ASP A 421 -6.08 11.77 26.88
C ASP A 421 -5.83 10.33 26.42
N SER A 422 -4.59 9.88 26.62
CA SER A 422 -4.15 8.52 26.33
C SER A 422 -4.96 7.44 27.04
N LEU A 423 -5.41 7.67 28.29
CA LEU A 423 -6.25 6.73 29.03
C LEU A 423 -7.65 6.64 28.42
N THR A 424 -8.30 7.78 28.20
CA THR A 424 -9.63 7.84 27.57
C THR A 424 -9.62 7.20 26.19
N ARG A 425 -8.57 7.45 25.40
CA ARG A 425 -8.38 6.81 24.09
C ARG A 425 -8.31 5.29 24.20
N ARG A 426 -7.57 4.78 25.18
CA ARG A 426 -7.43 3.33 25.39
C ARG A 426 -8.75 2.70 25.80
N ILE A 427 -9.47 3.31 26.75
CA ILE A 427 -10.80 2.86 27.18
C ILE A 427 -11.75 2.83 25.97
N PHE A 428 -11.75 3.87 25.14
CA PHE A 428 -12.57 3.91 23.93
C PHE A 428 -12.22 2.80 22.92
N VAL A 429 -10.94 2.46 22.77
CA VAL A 429 -10.52 1.33 21.92
C VAL A 429 -11.00 -0.01 22.49
N GLU A 430 -10.96 -0.18 23.81
CA GLU A 430 -11.48 -1.35 24.51
C GLU A 430 -13.01 -1.47 24.35
N ASP A 431 -13.75 -0.35 24.44
CA ASP A 431 -15.20 -0.30 24.17
C ASP A 431 -15.53 -0.73 22.72
N VAL A 432 -14.74 -0.29 21.73
CA VAL A 432 -14.91 -0.69 20.33
C VAL A 432 -14.62 -2.18 20.13
N LEU A 433 -13.61 -2.73 20.81
CA LEU A 433 -13.32 -4.16 20.79
C LEU A 433 -14.49 -4.98 21.35
N GLU A 434 -15.11 -4.52 22.43
CA GLU A 434 -16.27 -5.17 23.03
C GLU A 434 -17.50 -5.09 22.11
N LEU A 435 -17.81 -3.91 21.56
CA LEU A 435 -18.96 -3.69 20.68
C LEU A 435 -18.94 -4.60 19.45
N LEU A 436 -17.75 -4.89 18.92
CA LEU A 436 -17.54 -5.74 17.75
C LEU A 436 -17.15 -7.18 18.12
N GLU A 437 -17.25 -7.56 19.39
CA GLU A 437 -16.96 -8.91 19.89
C GLU A 437 -15.54 -9.40 19.51
N LEU A 438 -14.55 -8.50 19.51
CA LEU A 438 -13.15 -8.75 19.16
C LEU A 438 -12.22 -8.85 20.38
N THR A 439 -12.73 -8.72 21.61
CA THR A 439 -11.95 -8.70 22.86
C THR A 439 -11.03 -9.92 23.02
N SER A 440 -11.50 -11.11 22.68
CA SER A 440 -10.69 -12.35 22.74
C SER A 440 -9.55 -12.39 21.72
N LEU A 441 -9.62 -11.58 20.66
CA LEU A 441 -8.68 -11.54 19.55
C LEU A 441 -7.74 -10.33 19.61
N GLN A 442 -7.78 -9.52 20.68
CA GLN A 442 -6.98 -8.30 20.80
C GLN A 442 -5.47 -8.50 20.56
N GLY A 443 -4.93 -9.63 21.02
CA GLY A 443 -3.52 -10.00 20.85
C GLY A 443 -3.22 -10.85 19.61
N ALA A 444 -4.24 -11.24 18.84
CA ALA A 444 -4.06 -12.05 17.64
C ALA A 444 -3.45 -11.22 16.51
N GLN A 445 -2.54 -11.84 15.74
CA GLN A 445 -1.98 -11.22 14.55
C GLN A 445 -3.00 -11.22 13.41
N VAL A 446 -3.05 -10.11 12.66
CA VAL A 446 -4.00 -9.95 11.56
C VAL A 446 -3.74 -10.96 10.44
N GLY A 447 -2.47 -11.11 10.05
CA GLY A 447 -2.04 -12.06 9.01
C GLY A 447 -2.52 -11.74 7.59
N HIS A 448 -2.29 -12.66 6.67
CA HIS A 448 -2.57 -12.47 5.23
C HIS A 448 -3.97 -12.97 4.85
N PRO A 449 -4.65 -12.35 3.86
CA PRO A 449 -5.92 -12.86 3.34
C PRO A 449 -5.77 -14.29 2.82
N GLY A 450 -6.62 -15.22 3.28
CA GLY A 450 -6.57 -16.64 2.89
C GLY A 450 -5.36 -17.43 3.43
N GLY A 451 -4.51 -16.80 4.24
CA GLY A 451 -3.34 -17.42 4.87
C GLY A 451 -3.51 -17.59 6.39
N TYR A 452 -2.39 -17.56 7.11
CA TYR A 452 -2.39 -17.54 8.57
C TYR A 452 -2.94 -16.21 9.11
N GLY A 453 -3.55 -16.24 10.30
CA GLY A 453 -4.06 -15.05 11.01
C GLY A 453 -5.56 -15.11 11.25
N LEU A 454 -6.22 -13.96 11.12
CA LEU A 454 -7.67 -13.82 11.32
C LEU A 454 -8.49 -14.47 10.20
N SER A 455 -9.63 -15.06 10.56
CA SER A 455 -10.64 -15.52 9.61
C SER A 455 -11.23 -14.36 8.80
N SER A 456 -11.87 -14.65 7.67
CA SER A 456 -12.50 -13.62 6.82
C SER A 456 -13.53 -12.77 7.59
N GLU A 457 -14.31 -13.42 8.46
CA GLU A 457 -15.32 -12.82 9.33
C GLU A 457 -14.68 -11.88 10.36
N GLN A 458 -13.67 -12.36 11.10
CA GLN A 458 -12.94 -11.57 12.08
C GLN A 458 -12.21 -10.38 11.45
N ARG A 459 -11.67 -10.58 10.23
CA ARG A 459 -10.99 -9.54 9.47
C ARG A 459 -11.98 -8.45 9.02
N LYS A 460 -13.19 -8.83 8.62
CA LYS A 460 -14.26 -7.87 8.28
C LYS A 460 -14.67 -7.04 9.49
N ARG A 461 -14.85 -7.67 10.66
CA ARG A 461 -15.09 -6.94 11.92
C ARG A 461 -13.92 -6.02 12.27
N LEU A 462 -12.67 -6.44 12.06
CA LEU A 462 -11.51 -5.56 12.23
C LEU A 462 -11.56 -4.35 11.27
N THR A 463 -11.97 -4.53 10.01
CA THR A 463 -12.17 -3.41 9.07
C THR A 463 -13.17 -2.39 9.63
N ILE A 464 -14.31 -2.86 10.13
CA ILE A 464 -15.33 -2.00 10.76
C ILE A 464 -14.75 -1.33 12.01
N ALA A 465 -14.03 -2.07 12.85
CA ALA A 465 -13.42 -1.58 14.07
C ALA A 465 -12.41 -0.45 13.82
N VAL A 466 -11.53 -0.63 12.83
CA VAL A 466 -10.52 0.37 12.47
C VAL A 466 -11.20 1.69 12.11
N GLU A 467 -12.28 1.65 11.32
CA GLU A 467 -13.06 2.83 10.95
C GLU A 467 -13.85 3.43 12.11
N LEU A 468 -14.41 2.59 12.98
CA LEU A 468 -15.21 3.03 14.12
C LEU A 468 -14.38 3.74 15.20
N VAL A 469 -13.11 3.39 15.36
CA VAL A 469 -12.20 4.02 16.32
C VAL A 469 -11.95 5.51 16.03
N ALA A 470 -12.26 6.00 14.82
CA ALA A 470 -12.26 7.43 14.53
C ALA A 470 -13.46 8.19 15.13
N ASN A 471 -14.40 7.48 15.76
CA ASN A 471 -15.71 7.96 16.18
C ASN A 471 -16.49 8.73 15.09
N PRO A 472 -16.65 8.16 13.87
CA PRO A 472 -17.36 8.83 12.79
C PRO A 472 -18.87 8.91 13.07
N SER A 473 -19.51 9.98 12.58
CA SER A 473 -20.97 10.15 12.63
C SER A 473 -21.69 9.43 11.48
N ILE A 474 -21.03 9.33 10.32
CA ILE A 474 -21.58 8.72 9.11
C ILE A 474 -20.63 7.60 8.65
N ILE A 475 -21.15 6.41 8.42
CA ILE A 475 -20.37 5.24 8.01
C ILE A 475 -20.98 4.60 6.77
N PHE A 476 -20.14 4.41 5.76
CA PHE A 476 -20.48 3.68 4.55
C PHE A 476 -19.79 2.32 4.55
N MET A 477 -20.52 1.26 4.22
CA MET A 477 -19.95 -0.10 4.11
C MET A 477 -20.24 -0.71 2.74
N ASP A 478 -19.18 -1.00 1.99
CA ASP A 478 -19.32 -1.59 0.65
C ASP A 478 -19.29 -3.12 0.73
N GLU A 479 -20.45 -3.75 0.54
CA GLU A 479 -20.67 -5.20 0.62
C GLU A 479 -20.06 -5.87 1.86
N PRO A 480 -20.54 -5.55 3.08
CA PRO A 480 -19.96 -6.06 4.33
C PRO A 480 -20.09 -7.59 4.47
N THR A 481 -21.00 -8.23 3.74
CA THR A 481 -21.24 -9.68 3.76
C THR A 481 -20.52 -10.45 2.65
N SER A 482 -19.74 -9.76 1.80
CA SER A 482 -19.07 -10.39 0.66
C SER A 482 -17.97 -11.36 1.10
N GLY A 483 -17.93 -12.56 0.50
CA GLY A 483 -16.96 -13.61 0.82
C GLY A 483 -17.16 -14.30 2.18
N LEU A 484 -18.30 -14.07 2.83
CA LEU A 484 -18.70 -14.71 4.09
C LEU A 484 -19.77 -15.78 3.84
N ASP A 485 -19.78 -16.82 4.68
CA ASP A 485 -20.91 -17.75 4.73
C ASP A 485 -22.09 -17.10 5.48
N ALA A 486 -23.29 -17.70 5.37
CA ALA A 486 -24.51 -17.10 5.92
C ALA A 486 -24.42 -16.82 7.44
N ARG A 487 -23.73 -17.69 8.19
CA ARG A 487 -23.55 -17.52 9.64
C ARG A 487 -22.59 -16.38 9.95
N ALA A 488 -21.43 -16.32 9.29
CA ALA A 488 -20.49 -15.21 9.47
C ALA A 488 -21.11 -13.87 9.06
N ALA A 489 -21.86 -13.84 7.97
CA ALA A 489 -22.57 -12.65 7.52
C ALA A 489 -23.58 -12.16 8.56
N ALA A 490 -24.34 -13.06 9.19
CA ALA A 490 -25.27 -12.72 10.26
C ALA A 490 -24.57 -12.13 11.50
N ILE A 491 -23.40 -12.68 11.89
CA ILE A 491 -22.58 -12.14 13.00
C ILE A 491 -22.13 -10.72 12.69
N VAL A 492 -21.59 -10.48 11.48
CA VAL A 492 -21.17 -9.14 11.06
C VAL A 492 -22.36 -8.18 11.06
N MET A 493 -23.50 -8.56 10.47
CA MET A 493 -24.68 -7.69 10.42
C MET A 493 -25.27 -7.38 11.80
N ARG A 494 -25.21 -8.33 12.75
CA ARG A 494 -25.56 -8.05 14.15
C ARG A 494 -24.67 -6.97 14.76
N THR A 495 -23.36 -7.01 14.51
CA THR A 495 -22.45 -5.96 14.99
C THR A 495 -22.72 -4.61 14.32
N VAL A 496 -23.09 -4.61 13.04
CA VAL A 496 -23.51 -3.39 12.31
C VAL A 496 -24.80 -2.82 12.90
N ARG A 497 -25.77 -3.67 13.27
CA ARG A 497 -27.01 -3.25 13.94
C ARG A 497 -26.72 -2.58 15.29
N ASN A 498 -25.91 -3.22 16.13
CA ASN A 498 -25.48 -2.64 17.41
C ASN A 498 -24.80 -1.27 17.24
N LEU A 499 -24.06 -1.08 16.15
CA LEU A 499 -23.42 0.19 15.81
C LEU A 499 -24.43 1.26 15.43
N VAL A 500 -25.43 0.93 14.60
CA VAL A 500 -26.49 1.88 14.22
C VAL A 500 -27.30 2.32 15.45
N ASP A 501 -27.57 1.39 16.36
CA ASP A 501 -28.30 1.65 17.61
C ASP A 501 -27.60 2.65 18.53
N THR A 502 -26.30 2.91 18.32
CA THR A 502 -25.59 4.01 19.01
C THR A 502 -26.00 5.40 18.51
N GLY A 503 -26.83 5.50 17.48
CA GLY A 503 -27.29 6.77 16.87
C GLY A 503 -26.47 7.23 15.67
N LYS A 504 -25.63 6.36 15.09
CA LYS A 504 -24.82 6.69 13.90
C LYS A 504 -25.63 6.51 12.61
N THR A 505 -25.25 7.24 11.57
CA THR A 505 -25.85 7.10 10.24
C THR A 505 -25.08 6.03 9.47
N VAL A 506 -25.72 4.93 9.10
CA VAL A 506 -25.05 3.81 8.42
C VAL A 506 -25.78 3.45 7.13
N ALA A 507 -25.03 3.45 6.02
CA ALA A 507 -25.52 2.97 4.73
C ALA A 507 -24.59 1.88 4.22
N CYS A 508 -25.13 0.76 3.74
CA CYS A 508 -24.31 -0.29 3.16
C CYS A 508 -24.89 -0.87 1.87
N THR A 509 -24.02 -1.26 0.95
CA THR A 509 -24.41 -2.04 -0.22
C THR A 509 -24.54 -3.50 0.15
N ILE A 510 -25.57 -4.16 -0.36
CA ILE A 510 -25.72 -5.60 -0.18
C ILE A 510 -26.21 -6.26 -1.46
N HIS A 511 -25.68 -7.45 -1.74
CA HIS A 511 -26.01 -8.25 -2.92
C HIS A 511 -26.67 -9.55 -2.48
N GLN A 512 -27.96 -9.71 -2.76
CA GLN A 512 -28.75 -10.92 -2.48
C GLN A 512 -28.61 -11.45 -1.03
N PRO A 513 -29.06 -10.68 -0.01
CA PRO A 513 -29.04 -11.13 1.38
C PRO A 513 -30.00 -12.29 1.66
N SER A 514 -29.74 -13.04 2.73
CA SER A 514 -30.75 -13.93 3.32
C SER A 514 -31.90 -13.13 3.93
N ILE A 515 -33.04 -13.78 4.15
CA ILE A 515 -34.22 -13.17 4.77
C ILE A 515 -33.85 -12.52 6.11
N ASP A 516 -33.18 -13.27 6.99
CA ASP A 516 -32.76 -12.78 8.31
C ASP A 516 -31.92 -11.51 8.23
N ILE A 517 -31.02 -11.40 7.24
CA ILE A 517 -30.19 -10.20 7.06
C ILE A 517 -31.01 -9.08 6.45
N PHE A 518 -31.87 -9.37 5.49
CA PHE A 518 -32.69 -8.36 4.82
C PHE A 518 -33.65 -7.67 5.80
N GLU A 519 -34.22 -8.43 6.73
CA GLU A 519 -35.12 -7.91 7.77
C GLU A 519 -34.40 -7.10 8.86
N THR A 520 -33.06 -7.08 8.91
CA THR A 520 -32.33 -6.18 9.83
C THR A 520 -32.26 -4.73 9.35
N PHE A 521 -32.60 -4.47 8.09
CA PHE A 521 -32.56 -3.14 7.50
C PHE A 521 -33.84 -2.36 7.82
N ASP A 522 -33.68 -1.07 8.11
CA ASP A 522 -34.81 -0.18 8.38
C ASP A 522 -35.35 0.41 7.06
N GLU A 523 -34.44 0.76 6.16
CA GLU A 523 -34.74 1.41 4.88
C GLU A 523 -34.03 0.72 3.72
N LEU A 524 -34.66 0.81 2.56
CA LEU A 524 -34.14 0.31 1.29
C LEU A 524 -34.03 1.47 0.31
N PHE A 525 -32.84 1.59 -0.27
CA PHE A 525 -32.54 2.41 -1.44
C PHE A 525 -32.27 1.49 -2.63
N LEU A 526 -33.20 1.40 -3.57
CA LEU A 526 -33.14 0.48 -4.69
C LEU A 526 -32.86 1.21 -6.02
N LEU A 527 -31.74 0.84 -6.64
CA LEU A 527 -31.30 1.33 -7.94
C LEU A 527 -31.59 0.31 -9.05
N ASN A 528 -32.15 0.79 -10.16
CA ASN A 528 -32.28 0.04 -11.40
C ASN A 528 -31.06 0.27 -12.32
N ARG A 529 -30.96 -0.53 -13.39
CA ARG A 529 -29.93 -0.41 -14.42
C ARG A 529 -29.93 1.00 -15.01
N GLY A 530 -28.75 1.60 -15.09
CA GLY A 530 -28.59 2.97 -15.59
C GLY A 530 -28.71 4.04 -14.51
N GLY A 531 -28.64 3.66 -13.23
CA GLY A 531 -28.49 4.58 -12.10
C GLY A 531 -29.72 5.45 -11.87
N GLU A 532 -30.89 4.83 -11.94
CA GLU A 532 -32.17 5.43 -11.61
C GLU A 532 -32.76 4.77 -10.37
N GLU A 533 -33.37 5.56 -9.52
CA GLU A 533 -34.10 5.12 -8.33
C GLU A 533 -35.49 4.57 -8.70
N ILE A 534 -35.82 3.41 -8.14
CA ILE A 534 -37.12 2.75 -8.34
C ILE A 534 -37.89 2.52 -7.04
N TYR A 535 -37.18 2.56 -5.92
CA TYR A 535 -37.77 2.54 -4.58
C TYR A 535 -36.79 3.16 -3.59
N VAL A 536 -37.27 4.08 -2.76
CA VAL A 536 -36.52 4.63 -1.62
C VAL A 536 -37.51 4.76 -0.48
N GLY A 537 -37.34 4.02 0.60
CA GLY A 537 -38.30 4.03 1.70
C GLY A 537 -38.09 2.94 2.74
N PRO A 538 -38.94 2.92 3.78
CA PRO A 538 -38.87 1.92 4.84
C PRO A 538 -39.31 0.54 4.35
N LEU A 539 -38.60 -0.52 4.73
CA LEU A 539 -38.99 -1.90 4.37
C LEU A 539 -40.33 -2.30 5.00
N GLY A 540 -40.59 -1.83 6.23
CA GLY A 540 -41.73 -2.26 7.04
C GLY A 540 -41.49 -3.62 7.70
N GLU A 541 -42.36 -4.02 8.63
CA GLU A 541 -42.28 -5.36 9.22
C GLU A 541 -42.40 -6.43 8.13
N GLN A 542 -41.49 -7.40 8.10
CA GLN A 542 -41.49 -8.48 7.12
C GLN A 542 -41.48 -7.98 5.66
N SER A 543 -40.85 -6.82 5.43
CA SER A 543 -40.78 -6.17 4.11
C SER A 543 -42.15 -5.81 3.49
N LEU A 544 -43.23 -5.71 4.28
CA LEU A 544 -44.60 -5.49 3.81
C LEU A 544 -44.77 -4.19 3.02
N ASN A 545 -44.13 -3.09 3.42
CA ASN A 545 -44.26 -1.80 2.72
C ASN A 545 -43.64 -1.85 1.32
N MET A 546 -42.53 -2.57 1.18
CA MET A 546 -41.87 -2.77 -0.11
C MET A 546 -42.70 -3.69 -1.01
N ILE A 547 -43.20 -4.82 -0.45
CA ILE A 547 -44.02 -5.78 -1.19
C ILE A 547 -45.31 -5.11 -1.71
N THR A 548 -46.04 -4.42 -0.83
CA THR A 548 -47.29 -3.71 -1.20
C THR A 548 -47.07 -2.64 -2.27
N TYR A 549 -45.95 -1.91 -2.21
CA TYR A 549 -45.61 -0.94 -3.25
C TYR A 549 -45.44 -1.60 -4.63
N PHE A 550 -44.64 -2.66 -4.73
CA PHE A 550 -44.42 -3.34 -6.00
C PHE A 550 -45.67 -4.08 -6.49
N GLU A 551 -46.41 -4.76 -5.62
CA GLU A 551 -47.68 -5.40 -5.99
C GLU A 551 -48.71 -4.37 -6.51
N GLY A 552 -48.72 -3.15 -5.97
CA GLY A 552 -49.55 -2.04 -6.45
C GLY A 552 -49.21 -1.56 -7.87
N ILE A 553 -48.00 -1.83 -8.36
CA ILE A 553 -47.54 -1.50 -9.72
C ILE A 553 -47.98 -2.57 -10.74
N GLY A 554 -48.49 -3.72 -10.26
CA GLY A 554 -48.94 -4.83 -11.10
C GLY A 554 -47.87 -5.86 -11.44
N VAL A 555 -46.80 -5.95 -10.64
CA VAL A 555 -45.85 -7.08 -10.74
C VAL A 555 -46.43 -8.35 -10.11
N ASN A 556 -45.84 -9.49 -10.45
CA ASN A 556 -46.25 -10.79 -9.88
C ASN A 556 -46.11 -10.79 -8.35
N ARG A 557 -47.17 -11.24 -7.67
CA ARG A 557 -47.18 -11.39 -6.20
C ARG A 557 -46.08 -12.33 -5.73
N ILE A 558 -45.57 -12.07 -4.53
CA ILE A 558 -44.56 -12.92 -3.90
C ILE A 558 -45.17 -14.26 -3.49
N GLN A 559 -44.41 -15.35 -3.65
CA GLN A 559 -44.81 -16.68 -3.19
C GLN A 559 -44.53 -16.83 -1.68
N GLU A 560 -45.36 -17.61 -0.98
CA GLU A 560 -45.15 -17.86 0.45
C GLU A 560 -43.77 -18.49 0.71
N GLY A 561 -43.03 -17.93 1.69
CA GLY A 561 -41.69 -18.39 2.06
C GLY A 561 -40.57 -18.01 1.08
N TYR A 562 -40.87 -17.26 0.02
CA TYR A 562 -39.85 -16.77 -0.90
C TYR A 562 -39.13 -15.55 -0.32
N ASN A 563 -37.83 -15.42 -0.63
CA ASN A 563 -37.02 -14.33 -0.11
C ASN A 563 -37.44 -12.99 -0.75
N PRO A 564 -37.93 -12.00 0.02
CA PRO A 564 -38.36 -10.71 -0.52
C PRO A 564 -37.27 -9.98 -1.29
N ALA A 565 -36.02 -10.07 -0.82
CA ALA A 565 -34.87 -9.43 -1.49
C ALA A 565 -34.60 -10.04 -2.87
N THR A 566 -34.75 -11.36 -3.00
CA THR A 566 -34.58 -12.07 -4.28
C THR A 566 -35.73 -11.75 -5.22
N TRP A 567 -36.97 -11.83 -4.74
CA TRP A 567 -38.16 -11.49 -5.52
C TRP A 567 -38.11 -10.07 -6.05
N MET A 568 -37.78 -9.11 -5.20
CA MET A 568 -37.62 -7.71 -5.57
C MET A 568 -36.62 -7.53 -6.71
N LEU A 569 -35.45 -8.17 -6.66
CA LEU A 569 -34.44 -8.09 -7.73
C LEU A 569 -34.88 -8.77 -9.03
N GLU A 570 -35.77 -9.77 -8.96
CA GLU A 570 -36.33 -10.46 -10.13
C GLU A 570 -37.43 -9.64 -10.81
N VAL A 571 -38.37 -9.09 -10.02
CA VAL A 571 -39.49 -8.28 -10.55
C VAL A 571 -39.04 -6.92 -11.05
N THR A 572 -37.91 -6.41 -10.54
CA THR A 572 -37.29 -5.15 -11.00
C THR A 572 -36.24 -5.34 -12.09
N SER A 573 -36.14 -6.55 -12.66
CA SER A 573 -35.23 -6.83 -13.77
C SER A 573 -35.69 -6.16 -15.07
N THR A 574 -34.74 -5.78 -15.92
CA THR A 574 -35.04 -5.12 -17.20
C THR A 574 -35.90 -5.97 -18.14
N VAL A 575 -35.82 -7.30 -18.00
CA VAL A 575 -36.65 -8.24 -18.79
C VAL A 575 -38.10 -8.12 -18.35
N GLN A 576 -38.35 -8.07 -17.04
CA GLN A 576 -39.69 -7.94 -16.51
C GLN A 576 -40.32 -6.57 -16.85
N GLU A 577 -39.54 -5.49 -16.76
CA GLU A 577 -39.98 -4.15 -17.18
C GLU A 577 -40.42 -4.13 -18.66
N GLN A 578 -39.65 -4.79 -19.55
CA GLN A 578 -39.99 -4.89 -20.97
C GLN A 578 -41.24 -5.74 -21.22
N MET A 579 -41.40 -6.83 -20.48
CA MET A 579 -42.59 -7.72 -20.60
C MET A 579 -43.87 -7.01 -20.16
N LEU A 580 -43.78 -6.18 -19.11
CA LEU A 580 -44.90 -5.39 -18.62
C LEU A 580 -45.12 -4.08 -19.39
N GLY A 581 -44.15 -3.66 -20.22
CA GLY A 581 -44.21 -2.40 -20.95
C GLY A 581 -44.18 -1.16 -20.04
N ILE A 582 -43.63 -1.29 -18.83
CA ILE A 582 -43.58 -0.21 -17.82
C ILE A 582 -42.15 0.26 -17.60
N ASN A 583 -42.01 1.51 -17.13
CA ASN A 583 -40.74 2.04 -16.65
C ASN A 583 -40.87 2.35 -15.15
N LEU A 584 -40.22 1.54 -14.31
CA LEU A 584 -40.36 1.65 -12.86
C LEU A 584 -39.80 2.98 -12.32
N SER A 585 -38.80 3.58 -12.97
CA SER A 585 -38.21 4.84 -12.49
C SER A 585 -39.16 6.02 -12.71
N VAL A 586 -39.94 5.99 -13.80
CA VAL A 586 -40.99 6.99 -14.06
C VAL A 586 -42.14 6.83 -13.08
N ILE A 587 -42.58 5.59 -12.83
CA ILE A 587 -43.64 5.28 -11.87
C ILE A 587 -43.23 5.74 -10.46
N PHE A 588 -41.99 5.45 -10.04
CA PHE A 588 -41.48 5.89 -8.76
C PHE A 588 -41.50 7.42 -8.63
N LYS A 589 -41.02 8.17 -9.64
CA LYS A 589 -41.05 9.65 -9.63
C LYS A 589 -42.47 10.24 -9.53
N GLN A 590 -43.49 9.51 -9.97
CA GLN A 590 -44.90 9.91 -9.86
C GLN A 590 -45.56 9.47 -8.55
N SER A 591 -44.92 8.57 -7.79
CA SER A 591 -45.47 7.99 -6.57
C SER A 591 -45.50 8.98 -5.39
N GLU A 592 -46.42 8.75 -4.45
CA GLU A 592 -46.48 9.48 -3.17
C GLU A 592 -45.18 9.30 -2.35
N LEU A 593 -44.55 8.13 -2.47
CA LEU A 593 -43.29 7.82 -1.79
C LEU A 593 -42.16 8.77 -2.22
N TYR A 594 -42.06 9.06 -3.53
CA TYR A 594 -41.09 10.02 -4.05
C TYR A 594 -41.35 11.44 -3.55
N GLN A 595 -42.62 11.86 -3.48
CA GLN A 595 -42.99 13.17 -2.96
C GLN A 595 -42.61 13.31 -1.48
N LYS A 596 -42.88 12.28 -0.66
CA LYS A 596 -42.47 12.22 0.75
C LYS A 596 -40.95 12.31 0.90
N ASN A 597 -40.20 11.58 0.09
CA ASN A 597 -38.74 11.63 0.10
C ASN A 597 -38.21 13.01 -0.29
N LYS A 598 -38.78 13.66 -1.30
CA LYS A 598 -38.39 15.03 -1.68
C LYS A 598 -38.71 16.05 -0.59
N ALA A 599 -39.84 15.91 0.09
CA ALA A 599 -40.17 16.74 1.25
C ALA A 599 -39.16 16.54 2.38
N LEU A 600 -38.82 15.29 2.70
CA LEU A 600 -37.84 14.93 3.72
C LEU A 600 -36.42 15.44 3.38
N ILE A 601 -35.99 15.30 2.13
CA ILE A 601 -34.70 15.86 1.66
C ILE A 601 -34.69 17.37 1.84
N LYS A 602 -35.78 18.05 1.49
CA LYS A 602 -35.89 19.52 1.64
C LYS A 602 -35.83 19.93 3.10
N GLU A 603 -36.50 19.21 3.99
CA GLU A 603 -36.47 19.44 5.44
C GLU A 603 -35.06 19.24 6.02
N LEU A 604 -34.43 18.10 5.74
CA LEU A 604 -33.10 17.76 6.25
C LEU A 604 -31.96 18.57 5.62
N SER A 605 -32.22 19.23 4.48
CA SER A 605 -31.27 20.13 3.83
C SER A 605 -31.34 21.56 4.40
N MET A 606 -32.24 21.84 5.35
CA MET A 606 -32.23 23.10 6.10
C MET A 606 -31.52 22.89 7.44
N PRO A 607 -30.54 23.75 7.79
CA PRO A 607 -29.83 23.62 9.05
C PRO A 607 -30.76 23.93 10.23
N PRO A 608 -30.70 23.15 11.33
CA PRO A 608 -31.40 23.49 12.56
C PRO A 608 -30.99 24.88 13.08
N PRO A 609 -31.92 25.67 13.67
CA PRO A 609 -31.71 27.09 14.02
C PRO A 609 -30.59 27.35 15.05
N SER A 610 -30.11 26.31 15.76
CA SER A 610 -29.01 26.39 16.73
C SER A 610 -27.75 25.62 16.29
N SER A 611 -27.72 25.09 15.07
CA SER A 611 -26.59 24.31 14.56
C SER A 611 -25.52 25.22 13.95
N THR A 612 -24.28 24.72 13.93
CA THR A 612 -23.14 25.37 13.28
C THR A 612 -22.57 24.43 12.23
N ASP A 613 -22.07 24.99 11.12
CA ASP A 613 -21.35 24.21 10.10
C ASP A 613 -20.14 23.50 10.76
N LEU A 614 -19.80 22.34 10.21
CA LEU A 614 -18.67 21.54 10.68
C LEU A 614 -17.38 22.30 10.38
N HIS A 615 -16.75 22.83 11.42
CA HIS A 615 -15.47 23.49 11.31
C HIS A 615 -14.40 22.77 12.11
N PHE A 616 -13.28 22.50 11.46
CA PHE A 616 -12.10 21.93 12.06
C PHE A 616 -10.90 22.81 11.75
N PRO A 617 -9.99 23.07 12.71
CA PRO A 617 -8.86 23.98 12.50
C PRO A 617 -7.89 23.46 11.43
N ASP A 618 -7.68 22.15 11.40
CA ASP A 618 -6.79 21.46 10.48
C ASP A 618 -7.51 20.31 9.76
N LYS A 619 -7.04 20.02 8.54
CA LYS A 619 -7.46 18.88 7.72
C LYS A 619 -7.25 17.54 8.43
N TYR A 620 -6.17 17.41 9.21
CA TYR A 620 -5.82 16.20 9.95
C TYR A 620 -6.00 16.42 11.47
N SER A 621 -6.40 15.38 12.21
CA SER A 621 -6.62 15.47 13.66
C SER A 621 -5.34 15.63 14.50
N GLN A 622 -4.18 15.30 13.93
CA GLN A 622 -2.89 15.31 14.64
C GLN A 622 -1.85 16.14 13.91
N SER A 623 -0.88 16.67 14.65
CA SER A 623 0.27 17.37 14.08
C SER A 623 1.12 16.44 13.21
N LEU A 624 1.76 17.02 12.20
CA LEU A 624 2.52 16.28 11.19
C LEU A 624 3.68 15.47 11.78
N VAL A 625 4.37 16.02 12.79
CA VAL A 625 5.47 15.33 13.51
C VAL A 625 4.96 14.09 14.24
N LYS A 626 3.78 14.19 14.86
CA LYS A 626 3.19 13.07 15.59
C LYS A 626 2.73 11.98 14.63
N GLN A 627 2.13 12.35 13.50
CA GLN A 627 1.79 11.38 12.44
C GLN A 627 3.04 10.65 11.93
N PHE A 628 4.15 11.37 11.72
CA PHE A 628 5.44 10.78 11.34
C PHE A 628 5.92 9.76 12.37
N LEU A 629 5.90 10.10 13.67
CA LEU A 629 6.33 9.20 14.74
C LEU A 629 5.43 7.95 14.85
N ILE A 630 4.11 8.10 14.66
CA ILE A 630 3.16 6.97 14.68
C ILE A 630 3.41 6.04 13.49
N CYS A 631 3.62 6.59 12.29
CA CYS A 631 3.98 5.82 11.10
C CYS A 631 5.33 5.11 11.27
N LEU A 632 6.32 5.79 11.84
CA LEU A 632 7.64 5.24 12.15
C LEU A 632 7.51 4.04 13.09
N TRP A 633 6.73 4.18 14.17
CA TRP A 633 6.46 3.10 15.13
C TRP A 633 5.85 1.87 14.45
N LYS A 634 4.78 2.06 13.66
CA LYS A 634 4.11 0.97 12.95
C LYS A 634 5.05 0.27 11.96
N GLN A 635 5.79 1.05 11.17
CA GLN A 635 6.70 0.50 10.17
C GLN A 635 7.84 -0.30 10.80
N ASN A 636 8.41 0.20 11.90
CA ASN A 636 9.45 -0.49 12.65
C ASN A 636 8.94 -1.85 13.16
N LEU A 637 7.77 -1.85 13.81
CA LEU A 637 7.18 -3.04 14.39
C LEU A 637 6.79 -4.08 13.32
N SER A 638 6.23 -3.63 12.19
CA SER A 638 5.92 -4.51 11.06
C SER A 638 7.17 -5.08 10.38
N TYR A 639 8.29 -4.35 10.36
CA TYR A 639 9.53 -4.81 9.76
C TYR A 639 10.14 -5.97 10.55
N TRP A 640 10.33 -5.79 11.86
CA TRP A 640 10.96 -6.80 12.72
C TRP A 640 10.11 -8.05 12.91
N ARG A 641 8.78 -7.93 12.90
CA ARG A 641 7.87 -9.09 13.01
C ARG A 641 7.73 -9.89 11.72
N ASN A 642 8.21 -9.39 10.59
CA ASN A 642 8.22 -10.15 9.35
C ASN A 642 9.39 -11.13 9.33
N ILE A 643 9.26 -12.22 10.10
CA ILE A 643 10.31 -13.23 10.23
C ILE A 643 10.55 -14.00 8.94
N HIS A 644 9.52 -14.20 8.10
CA HIS A 644 9.69 -14.87 6.82
C HIS A 644 10.55 -14.05 5.86
N TYR A 645 10.29 -12.75 5.72
CA TYR A 645 11.12 -11.87 4.90
C TYR A 645 12.53 -11.72 5.47
N THR A 646 12.63 -11.40 6.75
CA THR A 646 13.92 -11.13 7.40
C THR A 646 14.77 -12.40 7.50
N GLY A 647 14.15 -13.52 7.88
CA GLY A 647 14.78 -14.83 7.97
C GLY A 647 15.19 -15.40 6.62
N SER A 648 14.32 -15.37 5.60
CA SER A 648 14.70 -15.81 4.25
C SER A 648 15.85 -14.97 3.68
N ARG A 649 15.83 -13.65 3.90
CA ARG A 649 16.93 -12.75 3.53
C ARG A 649 18.24 -13.17 4.19
N TYR A 650 18.25 -13.47 5.49
CA TYR A 650 19.45 -13.97 6.17
C TYR A 650 19.89 -15.34 5.64
N CYS A 651 18.98 -16.31 5.52
CA CYS A 651 19.29 -17.66 5.03
C CYS A 651 19.88 -17.66 3.61
N ILE A 652 19.23 -16.96 2.68
CA ILE A 652 19.71 -16.85 1.29
C ILE A 652 21.08 -16.16 1.26
N THR A 653 21.26 -15.10 2.06
CA THR A 653 22.56 -14.42 2.15
C THR A 653 23.66 -15.36 2.65
N ILE A 654 23.35 -16.23 3.63
CA ILE A 654 24.30 -17.25 4.13
C ILE A 654 24.60 -18.30 3.05
N ILE A 655 23.57 -18.84 2.38
CA ILE A 655 23.76 -19.86 1.34
C ILE A 655 24.61 -19.33 0.19
N ILE A 656 24.25 -18.15 -0.35
CA ILE A 656 24.98 -17.51 -1.44
C ILE A 656 26.43 -17.33 -1.06
N ALA A 657 26.67 -16.82 0.14
CA ALA A 657 28.01 -16.50 0.54
C ALA A 657 28.83 -17.75 0.92
N LEU A 658 28.22 -18.84 1.41
CA LEU A 658 28.91 -20.13 1.52
C LEU A 658 29.30 -20.67 0.14
N LEU A 659 28.39 -20.58 -0.83
CA LEU A 659 28.64 -21.01 -2.20
C LEU A 659 29.79 -20.22 -2.84
N PHE A 660 29.80 -18.89 -2.69
CA PHE A 660 30.93 -18.07 -3.14
C PHE A 660 32.22 -18.38 -2.38
N GLY A 661 32.14 -18.55 -1.06
CA GLY A 661 33.30 -18.92 -0.24
C GLY A 661 33.93 -20.24 -0.68
N THR A 662 33.13 -21.24 -1.07
CA THR A 662 33.63 -22.54 -1.53
C THR A 662 34.09 -22.52 -2.99
N VAL A 663 33.38 -21.82 -3.89
CA VAL A 663 33.79 -21.68 -5.30
C VAL A 663 35.13 -20.96 -5.42
N PHE A 664 35.35 -19.92 -4.60
CA PHE A 664 36.59 -19.15 -4.60
C PHE A 664 37.59 -19.62 -3.53
N TRP A 665 37.34 -20.79 -2.93
CA TRP A 665 38.24 -21.39 -1.96
C TRP A 665 39.59 -21.69 -2.62
N ASP A 666 40.68 -21.19 -2.04
CA ASP A 666 42.06 -21.43 -2.50
C ASP A 666 42.46 -20.79 -3.85
N LEU A 667 41.57 -19.98 -4.46
CA LEU A 667 41.87 -19.24 -5.70
C LEU A 667 42.87 -18.10 -5.50
N GLY A 668 42.95 -17.53 -4.29
CA GLY A 668 43.92 -16.50 -3.92
C GLY A 668 45.39 -16.94 -3.98
N MET A 669 45.66 -18.26 -3.97
CA MET A 669 47.02 -18.82 -3.96
C MET A 669 47.58 -19.09 -5.37
N LYS A 670 46.73 -19.09 -6.41
CA LYS A 670 47.12 -19.45 -7.80
C LYS A 670 47.16 -18.22 -8.71
N ARG A 671 48.35 -17.64 -8.87
CA ARG A 671 48.67 -16.46 -9.72
C ARG A 671 48.15 -16.52 -11.17
N TRP A 672 47.93 -17.72 -11.73
CA TRP A 672 47.60 -17.90 -13.14
C TRP A 672 46.11 -17.76 -13.50
N VAL A 673 45.21 -17.67 -12.52
CA VAL A 673 43.75 -17.59 -12.77
C VAL A 673 43.21 -16.16 -12.65
N PHE A 674 44.00 -15.20 -12.13
CA PHE A 674 43.65 -13.77 -12.11
C PHE A 674 43.67 -13.09 -13.51
N GLN A 675 43.92 -13.87 -14.56
CA GLN A 675 43.64 -13.51 -15.96
C GLN A 675 42.17 -13.77 -16.37
N LEU A 676 41.31 -14.26 -15.48
CA LEU A 676 39.86 -14.12 -15.69
C LEU A 676 39.56 -12.63 -15.62
N SER A 677 39.27 -12.06 -16.78
CA SER A 677 38.94 -10.65 -16.95
C SER A 677 37.82 -10.23 -15.98
N PRO A 678 37.68 -8.92 -15.68
CA PRO A 678 36.48 -8.38 -15.03
C PRO A 678 35.15 -8.84 -15.68
N ASP A 679 35.19 -9.37 -16.90
CA ASP A 679 34.05 -9.97 -17.61
C ASP A 679 33.58 -11.32 -17.01
N CYS A 680 34.44 -12.09 -16.33
CA CYS A 680 34.00 -13.31 -15.63
C CYS A 680 33.27 -13.00 -14.32
N TYR A 681 33.66 -11.91 -13.64
CA TYR A 681 32.89 -11.41 -12.51
C TYR A 681 31.50 -10.93 -12.96
N LEU A 682 31.40 -10.33 -14.15
CA LEU A 682 30.15 -9.94 -14.81
C LEU A 682 29.30 -11.16 -15.24
N PHE A 683 29.91 -12.25 -15.74
CA PHE A 683 29.21 -13.50 -16.07
C PHE A 683 28.70 -14.24 -14.83
N LEU A 684 29.45 -14.23 -13.71
CA LEU A 684 28.97 -14.70 -12.41
C LEU A 684 27.85 -13.79 -11.86
N TYR A 685 27.96 -12.48 -12.08
CA TYR A 685 26.92 -11.50 -11.76
C TYR A 685 25.61 -11.79 -12.50
N CYS A 686 25.68 -12.08 -13.81
CA CYS A 686 24.51 -12.41 -14.62
C CYS A 686 23.93 -13.81 -14.30
N GLY A 687 24.77 -14.80 -13.99
CA GLY A 687 24.36 -16.18 -13.72
C GLY A 687 23.62 -16.40 -12.41
N LEU A 688 24.02 -15.72 -11.32
CA LEU A 688 23.34 -15.82 -10.02
C LEU A 688 21.94 -15.20 -10.02
N HIS A 689 21.65 -14.27 -10.93
CA HIS A 689 20.38 -13.55 -10.93
C HIS A 689 19.29 -14.20 -11.76
N ILE A 690 19.61 -15.03 -12.76
CA ILE A 690 18.58 -15.80 -13.50
C ILE A 690 17.90 -16.86 -12.60
N VAL A 691 18.60 -17.38 -11.58
CA VAL A 691 18.08 -18.47 -10.72
C VAL A 691 17.12 -17.98 -9.62
N ASN A 692 17.19 -16.71 -9.21
CA ASN A 692 16.25 -16.11 -8.24
C ASN A 692 14.90 -15.70 -8.85
N PHE A 693 14.66 -15.97 -10.14
CA PHE A 693 13.41 -15.64 -10.85
C PHE A 693 12.43 -16.81 -11.00
N SER A 694 12.73 -17.98 -10.41
CA SER A 694 11.96 -19.22 -10.65
C SER A 694 11.30 -19.81 -9.39
N THR A 695 10.84 -18.99 -8.46
CA THR A 695 9.83 -19.44 -7.48
C THR A 695 8.67 -18.45 -7.42
N PRO A 696 7.42 -18.89 -7.66
CA PRO A 696 6.22 -18.04 -7.71
C PRO A 696 5.84 -17.45 -6.34
#